data_AF-A0A0D5NRZ7-F1
#
_entry.id   AF-A0A0D5NRZ7-F1
#
_cell.length_a   1.000
_cell.length_b   1.000
_cell.length_c   1.000
_cell.angle_alpha   90.00
_cell.angle_beta   90.00
_cell.angle_gamma   90.00
#
_symmetry.space_group_name_H-M   'P 1'
#
loop_
_entity.id
_entity.type
_entity.pdbx_description
1 polymer ?
#
loop_
_entity_poly.entity_id
_entity_poly.type
_entity_poly.pdbx_seq_one_letter_code
_entity_poly.pdbx_strand_id
1 'polypeptide(L)'
;MRIQWRGVRFRYTRRLLQEERRLLAQTRELLLQQRERFKQEQLLADSETGQLKRRIEESYERLYLQMMPAEEPEEAHTSGRMGDILVSQGVISRSQLEAAIASQVRYGGRLGDILIDMGFADSESLQQFASGPPCRSMLGDLLVSANVITQEQLEQALEFQRNSGGRIGDILLSLKMVEPEILYRFIAIQFQLGRIGKDITPTSTLKLPERLARSYEAVVVHQYVNRFLVAVSAPLQEEQARHIESLLGMPIEQVLATKDEMETFWADVYGSEMMHESTLKLSVEQPHNSAHTTFTKPQIIFFAVSTLLFITGLIASFWRTILLANIAVQLFYFSMSVFKFMIIILGSRRGSQFRFTPEEVAAVDERELPIYTILVPMYKEAQVLPHLLANIESLDYPKSKLDVRILIEEDDTEMRDMLKVMKLPAYYTVLILPDSLPKTKPKACNFGLIRARGEYVVIFDAEDRPDPDQLKKVFLTFRSCPDNFACIQAKLNYFNSEQNLLTRWFTQEYSMWFELLLPGIMKLDVPIPLGGTSNHFKMSVLKQMGAWDPYNVTEDADLGVRLYKHGYKTAIVDSRTWEEANSRFFNWIRQRSRWIKGYMQTWLVHMRNPLRLARELGLKGFLGFQVMVLATPVIPLLNPLFWLMVVLWYGWKLEFIPLFFPGYIYYFAATELFIANFLFVFSNIAGVYWVIADLKKKNQHFMNYSLVKYALLTPLYWVMMSISAYKAAWQLITKPFYWEKTIHGLDNTPPPGAGTAAEANGSPSGTSM
;
A
#
# COMPACT_ATOMS: atom_id res chain seq x y z
N MET A 1 60.66 -27.34 -14.66
CA MET A 1 59.85 -28.19 -15.57
C MET A 1 58.78 -27.31 -16.23
N ARG A 2 59.03 -26.80 -17.44
CA ARG A 2 58.09 -25.96 -18.20
C ARG A 2 57.28 -26.86 -19.13
N ILE A 3 55.97 -26.99 -18.88
CA ILE A 3 55.07 -27.74 -19.76
C ILE A 3 54.41 -26.74 -20.73
N GLN A 4 54.75 -26.86 -22.01
CA GLN A 4 54.13 -26.13 -23.13
C GLN A 4 52.87 -26.86 -23.57
N TRP A 5 51.71 -26.20 -23.49
CA TRP A 5 50.51 -26.62 -24.19
C TRP A 5 50.54 -26.08 -25.63
N ARG A 6 50.75 -26.98 -26.60
CA ARG A 6 50.52 -26.72 -28.02
C ARG A 6 49.01 -26.77 -28.31
N GLY A 7 48.52 -25.78 -29.05
CA GLY A 7 47.44 -26.00 -30.02
C GLY A 7 46.21 -25.12 -29.93
N VAL A 8 46.29 -23.84 -30.33
CA VAL A 8 45.16 -23.15 -30.98
C VAL A 8 45.71 -22.27 -32.11
N ARG A 9 45.42 -22.61 -33.36
CA ARG A 9 45.81 -21.81 -34.54
C ARG A 9 44.99 -20.51 -34.59
N PHE A 10 45.58 -19.42 -34.10
CA PHE A 10 45.00 -18.07 -34.02
C PHE A 10 44.42 -17.48 -35.33
N ARG A 11 44.80 -18.01 -36.51
CA ARG A 11 44.28 -17.51 -37.80
C ARG A 11 42.86 -17.99 -38.13
N TYR A 12 42.44 -19.14 -37.62
CA TYR A 12 41.10 -19.68 -37.91
C TYR A 12 40.03 -18.96 -37.07
N THR A 13 40.35 -18.64 -35.82
CA THR A 13 39.45 -17.96 -34.87
C THR A 13 39.14 -16.51 -35.27
N ARG A 14 40.09 -15.79 -35.90
CA ARG A 14 39.87 -14.40 -36.34
C ARG A 14 38.90 -14.27 -37.52
N ARG A 15 38.89 -15.23 -38.45
CA ARG A 15 37.95 -15.24 -39.59
C ARG A 15 36.52 -15.52 -39.12
N LEU A 16 36.34 -16.52 -38.27
CA LEU A 16 35.04 -16.84 -37.66
C LEU A 16 34.49 -15.65 -36.85
N LEU A 17 35.32 -14.98 -36.05
CA LEU A 17 34.92 -13.78 -35.31
C LEU A 17 34.57 -12.59 -36.22
N GLN A 18 35.18 -12.47 -37.40
CA GLN A 18 34.80 -11.45 -38.39
C GLN A 18 33.49 -11.80 -39.09
N GLU A 19 33.26 -13.07 -39.41
CA GLU A 19 31.98 -13.52 -39.97
C GLU A 19 30.83 -13.36 -38.97
N GLU A 20 31.00 -13.73 -37.71
CA GLU A 20 30.00 -13.51 -36.66
C GLU A 20 29.67 -12.02 -36.48
N ARG A 21 30.68 -11.16 -36.47
CA ARG A 21 30.45 -9.70 -36.38
C ARG A 21 29.70 -9.16 -37.60
N ARG A 22 29.96 -9.71 -38.78
CA ARG A 22 29.28 -9.31 -40.02
C ARG A 22 27.83 -9.78 -40.04
N LEU A 23 27.57 -11.01 -39.60
CA LEU A 23 26.23 -11.56 -39.39
C LEU A 23 25.45 -10.75 -38.35
N LEU A 24 26.05 -10.46 -37.18
CA LEU A 24 25.43 -9.64 -36.14
C LEU A 24 25.09 -8.23 -36.64
N ALA A 25 25.95 -7.61 -37.45
CA ALA A 25 25.69 -6.31 -38.06
C ALA A 25 24.48 -6.40 -39.02
N GLN A 26 24.43 -7.41 -39.88
CA GLN A 26 23.31 -7.63 -40.80
C GLN A 26 21.99 -7.91 -40.05
N THR A 27 22.01 -8.74 -39.01
CA THR A 27 20.81 -9.01 -38.20
C THR A 27 20.31 -7.75 -37.49
N ARG A 28 21.22 -6.90 -37.01
CA ARG A 28 20.87 -5.64 -36.33
C ARG A 28 20.25 -4.63 -37.29
N GLU A 29 20.74 -4.57 -38.52
CA GLU A 29 20.20 -3.73 -39.58
C GLU A 29 18.79 -4.21 -40.01
N LEU A 30 18.60 -5.53 -40.11
CA LEU A 30 17.31 -6.13 -40.43
C LEU A 30 16.26 -5.90 -39.32
N LEU A 31 16.67 -5.97 -38.05
CA LEU A 31 15.83 -5.63 -36.90
C LEU A 31 15.43 -4.14 -36.88
N LEU A 32 16.34 -3.24 -37.26
CA LEU A 32 16.03 -1.81 -37.38
C LEU A 32 15.02 -1.56 -38.49
N GLN A 33 15.18 -2.21 -39.65
CA GLN A 33 14.21 -2.12 -40.75
C GLN A 33 12.85 -2.69 -40.36
N GLN A 34 12.79 -3.83 -39.66
CA GLN A 34 11.53 -4.37 -39.14
C GLN A 34 10.85 -3.44 -38.14
N ARG A 35 11.64 -2.80 -37.25
CA ARG A 35 11.10 -1.86 -36.26
C ARG A 35 10.52 -0.60 -36.90
N GLU A 36 11.18 -0.06 -37.93
CA GLU A 36 10.64 1.09 -38.68
C GLU A 36 9.41 0.71 -39.51
N ARG A 37 9.38 -0.50 -40.10
CA ARG A 37 8.20 -1.02 -40.79
C ARG A 37 7.01 -1.19 -39.85
N PHE A 38 7.25 -1.71 -38.65
CA PHE A 38 6.23 -1.86 -37.61
C PHE A 38 5.70 -0.50 -37.13
N LYS A 39 6.58 0.51 -36.97
CA LYS A 39 6.14 1.89 -36.66
C LYS A 39 5.25 2.47 -37.76
N GLN A 40 5.59 2.24 -39.04
CA GLN A 40 4.76 2.71 -40.16
C GLN A 40 3.42 1.99 -40.23
N GLU A 41 3.40 0.66 -40.02
CA GLU A 41 2.17 -0.12 -39.93
C GLU A 41 1.30 0.31 -38.75
N GLN A 42 1.91 0.64 -37.60
CA GLN A 42 1.21 1.14 -36.42
C GLN A 42 0.64 2.56 -36.64
N LEU A 43 1.38 3.46 -37.29
CA LEU A 43 0.88 4.78 -37.70
C LEU A 43 -0.29 4.69 -38.69
N LEU A 44 -0.25 3.73 -39.62
CA LEU A 44 -1.35 3.45 -40.54
C LEU A 44 -2.57 2.90 -39.81
N ALA A 45 -2.37 1.95 -38.89
CA ALA A 45 -3.43 1.38 -38.07
C ALA A 45 -4.09 2.43 -37.15
N ASP A 46 -3.30 3.32 -36.53
CA ASP A 46 -3.81 4.41 -35.68
C ASP A 46 -4.60 5.44 -36.51
N SER A 47 -4.18 5.72 -37.74
CA SER A 47 -4.91 6.56 -38.69
C SER A 47 -6.24 5.93 -39.12
N GLU A 48 -6.25 4.64 -39.46
CA GLU A 48 -7.48 3.91 -39.83
C GLU A 48 -8.44 3.79 -38.64
N THR A 49 -7.91 3.54 -37.44
CA THR A 49 -8.70 3.47 -36.19
C THR A 49 -9.28 4.83 -35.83
N GLY A 50 -8.54 5.93 -36.04
CA GLY A 50 -9.02 7.29 -35.87
C GLY A 50 -10.12 7.68 -36.87
N GLN A 51 -9.98 7.27 -38.13
CA GLN A 51 -11.03 7.46 -39.14
C GLN A 51 -12.28 6.62 -38.86
N LEU A 52 -12.11 5.39 -38.36
CA LEU A 52 -13.21 4.52 -37.97
C LEU A 52 -13.95 5.08 -36.75
N LYS A 53 -13.21 5.58 -35.74
CA LYS A 53 -13.80 6.28 -34.58
C LYS A 53 -14.65 7.48 -35.00
N ARG A 54 -14.13 8.35 -35.88
CA ARG A 54 -14.93 9.48 -36.41
C ARG A 54 -16.18 9.02 -37.14
N ARG A 55 -16.10 7.98 -37.98
CA ARG A 55 -17.29 7.45 -38.67
C ARG A 55 -18.30 6.86 -37.70
N ILE A 56 -17.83 6.20 -36.63
CA ILE A 56 -18.71 5.65 -35.58
C ILE A 56 -19.35 6.79 -34.78
N GLU A 57 -18.60 7.84 -34.41
CA GLU A 57 -19.12 9.03 -33.72
C GLU A 57 -20.15 9.77 -34.58
N GLU A 58 -19.85 10.02 -35.86
CA GLU A 58 -20.79 10.63 -36.82
C GLU A 58 -22.03 9.75 -37.05
N SER A 59 -21.89 8.43 -37.04
CA SER A 59 -23.01 7.50 -37.17
C SER A 59 -23.84 7.44 -35.89
N TYR A 60 -23.21 7.53 -34.73
CA TYR A 60 -23.87 7.62 -33.43
C TYR A 60 -24.63 8.94 -33.30
N GLU A 61 -24.04 10.08 -33.65
CA GLU A 61 -24.73 11.38 -33.64
C GLU A 61 -25.95 11.38 -34.57
N ARG A 62 -25.84 10.78 -35.78
CA ARG A 62 -26.99 10.64 -36.69
C ARG A 62 -28.08 9.74 -36.13
N LEU A 63 -27.73 8.61 -35.53
CA LEU A 63 -28.72 7.72 -34.90
C LEU A 63 -29.36 8.40 -33.69
N TYR A 64 -28.56 9.11 -32.89
CA TYR A 64 -29.01 9.85 -31.71
C TYR A 64 -30.03 10.93 -32.09
N LEU A 65 -29.74 11.71 -33.14
CA LEU A 65 -30.64 12.73 -33.69
C LEU A 65 -31.92 12.14 -34.33
N GLN A 66 -31.90 10.91 -34.82
CA GLN A 66 -33.07 10.23 -35.40
C GLN A 66 -33.96 9.53 -34.36
N MET A 67 -33.44 9.24 -33.16
CA MET A 67 -34.16 8.52 -32.11
C MET A 67 -34.76 9.44 -31.04
N MET A 68 -34.54 10.74 -31.10
CA MET A 68 -35.22 11.70 -30.23
C MET A 68 -36.62 12.02 -30.77
N PRO A 69 -37.69 11.94 -29.95
CA PRO A 69 -38.96 12.55 -30.31
C PRO A 69 -38.75 14.06 -30.48
N ALA A 70 -39.42 14.66 -31.47
CA ALA A 70 -39.40 16.11 -31.66
C ALA A 70 -40.02 16.77 -30.42
N GLU A 71 -39.16 17.29 -29.54
CA GLU A 71 -39.60 18.22 -28.50
C GLU A 71 -40.16 19.46 -29.19
N GLU A 72 -41.43 19.74 -28.92
CA GLU A 72 -42.01 21.06 -29.16
C GLU A 72 -41.11 22.11 -28.50
N PRO A 73 -40.93 23.30 -29.10
CA PRO A 73 -40.06 24.30 -28.51
C PRO A 73 -40.62 24.70 -27.16
N GLU A 74 -39.97 24.26 -26.08
CA GLU A 74 -40.17 24.80 -24.75
C GLU A 74 -40.01 26.31 -24.85
N GLU A 75 -41.08 27.04 -24.54
CA GLU A 75 -41.02 28.46 -24.31
C GLU A 75 -39.85 28.74 -23.37
N ALA A 76 -38.91 29.55 -23.85
CA ALA A 76 -37.76 29.97 -23.08
C ALA A 76 -38.21 30.55 -21.75
N HIS A 77 -38.09 29.77 -20.68
CA HIS A 77 -38.06 30.28 -19.32
C HIS A 77 -36.81 31.16 -19.19
N THR A 78 -36.99 32.43 -19.55
CA THR A 78 -36.09 33.56 -19.31
C THR A 78 -35.92 33.73 -17.80
N SER A 79 -35.05 32.93 -17.20
CA SER A 79 -34.62 33.12 -15.82
C SER A 79 -33.12 33.41 -15.75
N GLY A 80 -32.79 34.70 -15.64
CA GLY A 80 -31.69 35.20 -14.81
C GLY A 80 -30.24 34.74 -15.03
N ARG A 81 -29.86 34.14 -16.17
CA ARG A 81 -28.44 33.80 -16.41
C ARG A 81 -27.65 35.04 -16.79
N MET A 82 -26.55 35.31 -16.08
CA MET A 82 -25.70 36.51 -16.27
C MET A 82 -25.28 36.72 -17.73
N GLY A 83 -24.91 35.65 -18.44
CA GLY A 83 -24.54 35.73 -19.86
C GLY A 83 -25.67 36.25 -20.75
N ASP A 84 -26.89 35.75 -20.56
CA ASP A 84 -28.06 36.18 -21.34
C ASP A 84 -28.45 37.62 -21.02
N ILE A 85 -28.27 38.05 -19.76
CA ILE A 85 -28.45 39.44 -19.33
C ILE A 85 -27.44 40.36 -20.03
N LEU A 86 -26.16 40.00 -20.03
CA LEU A 86 -25.10 40.80 -20.67
C LEU A 86 -25.29 40.94 -22.19
N VAL A 87 -25.79 39.88 -22.86
CA VAL A 87 -26.14 39.93 -24.28
C VAL A 87 -27.38 40.80 -24.51
N SER A 88 -28.41 40.66 -23.67
CA SER A 88 -29.64 41.45 -23.80
C SER A 88 -29.43 42.95 -23.59
N GLN A 89 -28.43 43.33 -22.79
CA GLN A 89 -28.08 44.73 -22.50
C GLN A 89 -26.99 45.28 -23.45
N GLY A 90 -26.54 44.49 -24.42
CA GLY A 90 -25.58 44.92 -25.45
C GLY A 90 -24.15 45.10 -24.94
N VAL A 91 -23.81 44.61 -23.75
CA VAL A 91 -22.46 44.68 -23.19
C VAL A 91 -21.50 43.74 -23.95
N ILE A 92 -22.00 42.58 -24.38
CA ILE A 92 -21.25 41.59 -25.15
C ILE A 92 -22.11 41.02 -26.29
N SER A 93 -21.49 40.57 -27.38
CA SER A 93 -22.18 39.84 -28.46
C SER A 93 -22.42 38.38 -28.08
N ARG A 94 -23.37 37.72 -28.75
CA ARG A 94 -23.62 36.29 -28.55
C ARG A 94 -22.41 35.42 -28.91
N SER A 95 -21.65 35.80 -29.93
CA SER A 95 -20.40 35.11 -30.29
C SER A 95 -19.29 35.30 -29.25
N GLN A 96 -19.21 36.47 -28.61
CA GLN A 96 -18.28 36.72 -27.50
C GLN A 96 -18.66 35.91 -26.26
N LEU A 97 -19.96 35.82 -25.93
CA LEU A 97 -20.45 34.96 -24.87
C LEU A 97 -20.13 33.48 -25.13
N GLU A 98 -20.38 32.99 -26.36
CA GLU A 98 -20.05 31.61 -26.75
C GLU A 98 -18.54 31.32 -26.63
N ALA A 99 -17.68 32.25 -27.04
CA ALA A 99 -16.22 32.12 -26.89
C ALA A 99 -15.78 32.10 -25.42
N ALA A 100 -16.37 32.95 -24.57
CA ALA A 100 -16.09 32.98 -23.14
C ALA A 100 -16.60 31.72 -22.43
N ILE A 101 -17.78 31.21 -22.79
CA ILE A 101 -18.31 29.93 -22.29
C ILE A 101 -17.41 28.78 -22.75
N ALA A 102 -16.98 28.76 -24.01
CA ALA A 102 -16.07 27.73 -24.50
C ALA A 102 -14.75 27.71 -23.72
N SER A 103 -14.21 28.89 -23.38
CA SER A 103 -13.05 29.03 -22.50
C SER A 103 -13.34 28.58 -21.07
N GLN A 104 -14.49 28.95 -20.50
CA GLN A 104 -14.90 28.54 -19.16
C GLN A 104 -15.10 27.01 -19.06
N VAL A 105 -15.71 26.39 -20.07
CA VAL A 105 -15.90 24.94 -20.13
C VAL A 105 -14.55 24.23 -20.21
N ARG A 106 -13.60 24.80 -20.95
CA ARG A 106 -12.27 24.22 -21.14
C ARG A 106 -11.36 24.40 -19.92
N TYR A 107 -11.19 25.64 -19.46
CA TYR A 107 -10.21 26.04 -18.45
C TYR A 107 -10.81 26.32 -17.07
N GLY A 108 -12.13 26.41 -16.94
CA GLY A 108 -12.78 26.80 -15.70
C GLY A 108 -12.72 28.30 -15.44
N GLY A 109 -12.99 28.69 -14.20
CA GLY A 109 -13.01 30.09 -13.77
C GLY A 109 -14.40 30.73 -13.83
N ARG A 110 -14.48 31.99 -13.41
CA ARG A 110 -15.70 32.80 -13.40
C ARG A 110 -15.88 33.46 -14.75
N LEU A 111 -17.08 33.33 -15.31
CA LEU A 111 -17.40 33.84 -16.64
C LEU A 111 -17.11 35.35 -16.78
N GLY A 112 -17.42 36.15 -15.75
CA GLY A 112 -17.13 37.59 -15.74
C GLY A 112 -15.64 37.89 -15.88
N ASP A 113 -14.79 37.18 -15.15
CA ASP A 113 -13.34 37.42 -15.21
C ASP A 113 -12.74 36.97 -16.55
N ILE A 114 -13.29 35.91 -17.17
CA ILE A 114 -12.89 35.45 -18.51
C ILE A 114 -13.25 36.48 -19.58
N LEU A 115 -14.43 37.11 -19.47
CA LEU A 115 -14.84 38.18 -20.39
C LEU A 115 -13.87 39.38 -20.32
N ILE A 116 -13.36 39.70 -19.13
CA ILE A 116 -12.34 40.74 -18.93
C ILE A 116 -11.01 40.34 -19.57
N ASP A 117 -10.53 39.12 -19.32
CA ASP A 117 -9.25 38.64 -19.86
C ASP A 117 -9.24 38.55 -21.39
N MET A 118 -10.39 38.24 -22.00
CA MET A 118 -10.56 38.22 -23.46
C MET A 118 -10.74 39.62 -24.06
N GLY A 119 -10.85 40.67 -23.23
CA GLY A 119 -11.10 42.04 -23.67
C GLY A 119 -12.52 42.26 -24.22
N PHE A 120 -13.48 41.42 -23.83
CA PHE A 120 -14.87 41.53 -24.28
C PHE A 120 -15.73 42.45 -23.39
N ALA A 121 -15.32 42.67 -22.15
CA ALA A 121 -15.97 43.59 -21.21
C ALA A 121 -14.94 44.23 -20.27
N ASP A 122 -15.25 45.39 -19.70
CA ASP A 122 -14.45 46.01 -18.64
C ASP A 122 -14.99 45.68 -17.23
N SER A 123 -14.12 45.84 -16.23
CA SER A 123 -14.47 45.55 -14.82
C SER A 123 -15.63 46.41 -14.31
N GLU A 124 -15.77 47.63 -14.80
CA GLU A 124 -16.75 48.62 -14.33
C GLU A 124 -18.16 48.27 -14.84
N SER A 125 -18.28 47.83 -16.11
CA SER A 125 -19.54 47.37 -16.69
C SER A 125 -20.05 46.07 -16.06
N LEU A 126 -19.14 45.17 -15.64
CA LEU A 126 -19.52 43.90 -15.02
C LEU A 126 -19.88 44.02 -13.53
N GLN A 127 -19.33 45.02 -12.82
CA GLN A 127 -19.62 45.24 -11.40
C GLN A 127 -21.09 45.52 -11.10
N GLN A 128 -21.82 46.15 -12.04
CA GLN A 128 -23.28 46.38 -11.91
C GLN A 128 -24.10 45.09 -11.96
N PHE A 129 -23.54 44.00 -12.50
CA PHE A 129 -24.19 42.69 -12.60
C PHE A 129 -23.61 41.65 -11.64
N ALA A 130 -22.44 41.91 -11.07
CA ALA A 130 -21.71 40.99 -10.16
C ALA A 130 -22.05 41.18 -8.67
N SER A 131 -22.89 42.15 -8.33
CA SER A 131 -23.13 42.56 -6.94
C SER A 131 -24.21 41.75 -6.23
N GLY A 132 -23.83 40.58 -5.73
CA GLY A 132 -24.49 39.93 -4.59
C GLY A 132 -23.44 39.68 -3.49
N PRO A 133 -23.73 39.94 -2.20
CA PRO A 133 -22.89 39.44 -1.12
C PRO A 133 -22.78 37.91 -1.20
N PRO A 134 -21.74 37.28 -0.59
CA PRO A 134 -21.66 35.83 -0.50
C PRO A 134 -23.00 35.28 -0.03
N CYS A 135 -23.54 34.27 -0.73
CA CYS A 135 -24.82 33.71 -0.34
C CYS A 135 -24.63 33.09 1.04
N ARG A 136 -25.13 33.77 2.09
CA ARG A 136 -25.02 33.34 3.50
C ARG A 136 -25.83 32.07 3.80
N SER A 137 -26.54 31.55 2.80
CA SER A 137 -27.31 30.32 2.90
C SER A 137 -26.42 29.12 3.19
N MET A 138 -26.91 28.22 4.02
CA MET A 138 -26.22 26.96 4.28
C MET A 138 -26.16 26.13 3.00
N LEU A 139 -25.11 25.31 2.85
CA LEU A 139 -24.92 24.48 1.66
C LEU A 139 -26.11 23.54 1.40
N GLY A 140 -26.71 23.00 2.46
CA GLY A 140 -27.91 22.18 2.38
C GLY A 140 -29.10 22.92 1.74
N ASP A 141 -29.39 24.13 2.23
CA ASP A 141 -30.49 24.96 1.73
C ASP A 141 -30.27 25.33 0.26
N LEU A 142 -29.02 25.61 -0.13
CA LEU A 142 -28.67 25.87 -1.53
C LEU A 142 -28.97 24.66 -2.42
N LEU A 143 -28.59 23.45 -1.99
CA LEU A 143 -28.85 22.23 -2.74
C LEU A 143 -30.34 21.90 -2.84
N VAL A 144 -31.11 22.13 -1.77
CA VAL A 144 -32.57 21.94 -1.76
C VAL A 144 -33.26 22.97 -2.66
N SER A 145 -32.89 24.26 -2.55
CA SER A 145 -33.48 25.33 -3.36
C SER A 145 -33.25 25.15 -4.86
N ALA A 146 -32.15 24.47 -5.22
CA ALA A 146 -31.83 24.13 -6.60
C ALA A 146 -32.36 22.76 -7.04
N ASN A 147 -33.20 22.10 -6.24
CA ASN A 147 -33.75 20.77 -6.48
C ASN A 147 -32.69 19.69 -6.76
N VAL A 148 -31.48 19.82 -6.18
CA VAL A 148 -30.41 18.81 -6.30
C VAL A 148 -30.64 17.66 -5.32
N ILE A 149 -31.08 18.00 -4.10
CA ILE A 149 -31.47 17.03 -3.07
C ILE A 149 -32.85 17.41 -2.53
N THR A 150 -33.58 16.44 -1.98
CA THR A 150 -34.84 16.69 -1.29
C THR A 150 -34.61 17.17 0.15
N GLN A 151 -35.62 17.81 0.73
CA GLN A 151 -35.61 18.18 2.15
C GLN A 151 -35.43 16.95 3.06
N GLU A 152 -36.05 15.82 2.71
CA GLU A 152 -35.90 14.55 3.43
C GLU A 152 -34.45 14.02 3.38
N GLN A 153 -33.81 14.08 2.21
CA GLN A 153 -32.40 13.70 2.06
C GLN A 153 -31.48 14.60 2.90
N LEU A 154 -31.76 15.91 2.94
CA LEU A 154 -31.02 16.84 3.79
C LEU A 154 -31.20 16.52 5.28
N GLU A 155 -32.43 16.23 5.72
CA GLU A 155 -32.72 15.84 7.10
C GLU A 155 -32.02 14.55 7.51
N GLN A 156 -32.01 13.55 6.63
CA GLN A 156 -31.28 12.30 6.82
C GLN A 156 -29.76 12.55 6.94
N ALA A 157 -29.19 13.39 6.08
CA ALA A 157 -27.78 13.74 6.12
C ALA A 157 -27.41 14.54 7.40
N LEU A 158 -28.30 15.43 7.85
CA LEU A 158 -28.13 16.17 9.11
C LEU A 158 -28.25 15.26 10.33
N GLU A 159 -29.13 14.25 10.29
CA GLU A 159 -29.20 13.23 11.33
C GLU A 159 -27.90 12.42 11.42
N PHE A 160 -27.39 11.97 10.26
CA PHE A 160 -26.09 11.32 10.20
C PHE A 160 -24.99 12.24 10.76
N GLN A 161 -24.97 13.52 10.40
CA GLN A 161 -24.01 14.49 10.92
C GLN A 161 -24.10 14.67 12.43
N ARG A 162 -25.32 14.65 13.02
CA ARG A 162 -25.49 14.72 14.48
C ARG A 162 -24.89 13.51 15.20
N ASN A 163 -24.96 12.32 14.58
CA ASN A 163 -24.48 11.07 15.15
C ASN A 163 -22.98 10.85 14.93
N SER A 164 -22.47 11.14 13.73
CA SER A 164 -21.08 10.87 13.34
C SER A 164 -20.17 12.09 13.33
N GLY A 165 -20.71 13.31 13.40
CA GLY A 165 -19.97 14.54 13.11
C GLY A 165 -19.51 14.62 11.64
N GLY A 166 -18.57 15.52 11.37
CA GLY A 166 -17.99 15.72 10.03
C GLY A 166 -18.69 16.80 9.19
N ARG A 167 -18.25 16.97 7.95
CA ARG A 167 -18.78 17.98 7.01
C ARG A 167 -19.99 17.43 6.27
N ILE A 168 -21.07 18.21 6.18
CA ILE A 168 -22.31 17.81 5.49
C ILE A 168 -22.06 17.41 4.03
N GLY A 169 -21.14 18.08 3.34
CA GLY A 169 -20.76 17.74 1.97
C GLY A 169 -20.17 16.33 1.84
N ASP A 170 -19.25 15.94 2.73
CA ASP A 170 -18.66 14.60 2.73
C ASP A 170 -19.70 13.52 3.06
N ILE A 171 -20.67 13.84 3.93
CA ILE A 171 -21.79 12.95 4.27
C ILE A 171 -22.69 12.72 3.05
N LEU A 172 -23.14 13.80 2.39
CA LEU A 172 -23.98 13.73 1.19
C LEU A 172 -23.31 12.91 0.08
N LEU A 173 -21.99 13.05 -0.10
CA LEU A 173 -21.22 12.24 -1.04
C LEU A 173 -21.15 10.77 -0.62
N SER A 174 -20.91 10.49 0.66
CA SER A 174 -20.80 9.12 1.18
C SER A 174 -22.13 8.35 1.08
N LEU A 175 -23.26 9.05 1.24
CA LEU A 175 -24.61 8.51 1.08
C LEU A 175 -25.06 8.46 -0.39
N LYS A 176 -24.20 8.87 -1.34
CA LYS A 176 -24.50 8.92 -2.78
C LYS A 176 -25.74 9.78 -3.13
N MET A 177 -26.01 10.81 -2.32
CA MET A 177 -27.14 11.72 -2.52
C MET A 177 -26.84 12.82 -3.54
N VAL A 178 -25.56 13.14 -3.76
CA VAL A 178 -25.12 14.17 -4.70
C VAL A 178 -23.82 13.72 -5.38
N GLU A 179 -23.65 14.09 -6.65
CA GLU A 179 -22.39 13.84 -7.36
C GLU A 179 -21.31 14.86 -6.97
N PRO A 180 -20.01 14.48 -6.93
CA PRO A 180 -18.92 15.38 -6.57
C PRO A 180 -18.91 16.69 -7.38
N GLU A 181 -19.11 16.62 -8.69
CA GLU A 181 -19.07 17.79 -9.55
C GLU A 181 -20.17 18.82 -9.20
N ILE A 182 -21.37 18.32 -8.87
CA ILE A 182 -22.50 19.16 -8.49
C ILE A 182 -22.25 19.80 -7.14
N LEU A 183 -21.87 19.01 -6.13
CA LEU A 183 -21.60 19.52 -4.79
C LEU A 183 -20.52 20.61 -4.81
N TYR A 184 -19.39 20.36 -5.49
CA TYR A 184 -18.30 21.34 -5.57
C TYR A 184 -18.69 22.59 -6.35
N ARG A 185 -19.64 22.50 -7.31
CA ARG A 185 -20.21 23.68 -7.97
C ARG A 185 -20.98 24.56 -6.98
N PHE A 186 -21.81 23.96 -6.11
CA PHE A 186 -22.54 24.72 -5.09
C PHE A 186 -21.64 25.29 -4.01
N ILE A 187 -20.57 24.58 -3.62
CA ILE A 187 -19.54 25.13 -2.74
C ILE A 187 -18.85 26.32 -3.43
N ALA A 188 -18.47 26.21 -4.70
CA ALA A 188 -17.87 27.32 -5.44
C ALA A 188 -18.81 28.54 -5.49
N ILE A 189 -20.11 28.34 -5.72
CA ILE A 189 -21.12 29.42 -5.68
C ILE A 189 -21.19 30.06 -4.29
N GLN A 190 -21.23 29.25 -3.23
CA GLN A 190 -21.31 29.73 -1.84
C GLN A 190 -20.13 30.66 -1.49
N PHE A 191 -18.93 30.33 -1.97
CA PHE A 191 -17.70 31.09 -1.74
C PHE A 191 -17.32 32.07 -2.86
N GLN A 192 -18.18 32.24 -3.88
CA GLN A 192 -17.91 33.09 -5.06
C GLN A 192 -16.60 32.75 -5.81
N LEU A 193 -16.26 31.47 -5.84
CA LEU A 193 -15.10 30.92 -6.53
C LEU A 193 -15.49 30.43 -7.93
N GLY A 194 -14.49 30.32 -8.82
CA GLY A 194 -14.66 29.58 -10.07
C GLY A 194 -14.69 28.06 -9.82
N ARG A 195 -15.15 27.29 -10.81
CA ARG A 195 -15.02 25.83 -10.84
C ARG A 195 -14.04 25.46 -11.96
N ILE A 196 -13.35 24.34 -11.79
CA ILE A 196 -12.47 23.80 -12.84
C ILE A 196 -13.27 23.39 -14.09
N GLY A 197 -12.65 23.52 -15.26
CA GLY A 197 -13.19 23.05 -16.55
C GLY A 197 -12.96 21.55 -16.79
N LYS A 198 -13.52 21.01 -17.87
CA LYS A 198 -13.51 19.56 -18.16
C LYS A 198 -12.19 19.03 -18.72
N ASP A 199 -11.43 19.84 -19.44
CA ASP A 199 -10.22 19.43 -20.18
C ASP A 199 -9.00 20.28 -19.78
N ILE A 200 -8.65 20.29 -18.50
CA ILE A 200 -7.44 20.96 -18.03
C ILE A 200 -6.31 19.96 -17.88
N THR A 201 -5.39 20.00 -18.84
CA THR A 201 -4.01 19.64 -18.56
C THR A 201 -3.29 20.88 -18.02
N PRO A 202 -2.58 20.79 -16.88
CA PRO A 202 -1.82 21.92 -16.36
C PRO A 202 -0.85 22.44 -17.42
N THR A 203 -1.11 23.66 -17.90
CA THR A 203 -0.38 24.26 -19.04
C THR A 203 0.56 25.38 -18.62
N SER A 204 0.52 25.77 -17.34
CA SER A 204 1.38 26.83 -16.83
C SER A 204 2.84 26.38 -16.79
N THR A 205 3.74 27.26 -17.23
CA THR A 205 5.19 27.10 -17.11
C THR A 205 5.68 27.36 -15.68
N LEU A 206 4.90 28.10 -14.89
CA LEU A 206 5.20 28.45 -13.50
C LEU A 206 4.38 27.56 -12.57
N LYS A 207 5.07 26.94 -11.60
CA LYS A 207 4.45 26.17 -10.52
C LYS A 207 4.92 26.67 -9.17
N LEU A 208 4.10 26.45 -8.15
CA LEU A 208 4.46 26.77 -6.78
C LEU A 208 5.55 25.80 -6.29
N PRO A 209 6.39 26.22 -5.33
CA PRO A 209 7.23 25.27 -4.60
C PRO A 209 6.37 24.16 -4.01
N GLU A 210 6.75 22.90 -4.24
CA GLU A 210 5.95 21.72 -3.89
C GLU A 210 5.48 21.73 -2.42
N ARG A 211 6.37 22.08 -1.48
CA ARG A 211 6.03 22.17 -0.05
C ARG A 211 4.93 23.21 0.23
N LEU A 212 4.97 24.33 -0.47
CA LEU A 212 3.99 25.40 -0.33
C LEU A 212 2.65 24.97 -0.93
N ALA A 213 2.68 24.43 -2.16
CA ALA A 213 1.53 23.85 -2.83
C ALA A 213 0.83 22.83 -1.93
N ARG A 214 1.60 21.98 -1.24
CA ARG A 214 1.08 20.95 -0.34
C ARG A 214 0.44 21.55 0.90
N SER A 215 1.09 22.55 1.50
CA SER A 215 0.57 23.22 2.70
C SER A 215 -0.72 24.01 2.47
N TYR A 216 -0.89 24.57 1.27
CA TYR A 216 -2.06 25.35 0.88
C TYR A 216 -3.08 24.54 0.07
N GLU A 217 -2.77 23.26 -0.20
CA GLU A 217 -3.54 22.39 -1.11
C GLU A 217 -3.91 23.08 -2.43
N ALA A 218 -2.92 23.77 -3.03
CA ALA A 218 -3.09 24.66 -4.17
C ALA A 218 -2.16 24.28 -5.33
N VAL A 219 -2.71 24.22 -6.55
CA VAL A 219 -1.95 23.89 -7.78
C VAL A 219 -2.23 24.94 -8.84
N VAL A 220 -1.19 25.48 -9.47
CA VAL A 220 -1.34 26.37 -10.62
C VAL A 220 -1.72 25.51 -11.82
N VAL A 221 -2.90 25.76 -12.39
CA VAL A 221 -3.44 24.94 -13.48
C VAL A 221 -3.36 25.64 -14.83
N HIS A 222 -3.51 26.96 -14.84
CA HIS A 222 -3.46 27.75 -16.07
C HIS A 222 -2.93 29.16 -15.81
N GLN A 223 -2.44 29.79 -16.88
CA GLN A 223 -1.96 31.17 -16.85
C GLN A 223 -2.67 31.97 -17.94
N TYR A 224 -3.45 32.96 -17.51
CA TYR A 224 -3.98 34.00 -18.39
C TYR A 224 -2.99 35.16 -18.50
N VAL A 225 -3.28 36.12 -19.37
CA VAL A 225 -2.42 37.30 -19.60
C VAL A 225 -2.24 38.12 -18.32
N ASN A 226 -3.28 38.23 -17.49
CA ASN A 226 -3.30 39.13 -16.33
C ASN A 226 -3.41 38.41 -14.97
N ARG A 227 -3.53 37.08 -14.95
CA ARG A 227 -3.68 36.31 -13.70
C ARG A 227 -3.33 34.84 -13.85
N PHE A 228 -3.10 34.17 -12.72
CA PHE A 228 -3.01 32.71 -12.67
C PHE A 228 -4.31 32.09 -12.19
N LEU A 229 -4.66 30.95 -12.79
CA LEU A 229 -5.73 30.09 -12.31
C LEU A 229 -5.13 29.06 -11.36
N VAL A 230 -5.61 29.06 -10.11
CA VAL A 230 -5.09 28.19 -9.05
C VAL A 230 -6.20 27.26 -8.57
N ALA A 231 -6.03 25.96 -8.81
CA ALA A 231 -6.93 24.93 -8.32
C ALA A 231 -6.69 24.68 -6.83
N VAL A 232 -7.78 24.71 -6.06
CA VAL A 232 -7.75 24.55 -4.60
C VAL A 232 -8.82 23.53 -4.17
N SER A 233 -8.50 22.74 -3.14
CA SER A 233 -9.44 21.79 -2.52
C SER A 233 -10.47 22.48 -1.60
N ALA A 234 -10.09 23.62 -1.04
CA ALA A 234 -10.89 24.47 -0.17
C ALA A 234 -10.49 25.94 -0.39
N PRO A 235 -11.38 26.91 -0.13
CA PRO A 235 -11.07 28.33 -0.24
C PRO A 235 -9.83 28.70 0.58
N LEU A 236 -8.87 29.39 -0.03
CA LEU A 236 -7.68 29.90 0.64
C LEU A 236 -8.03 31.07 1.56
N GLN A 237 -7.29 31.18 2.66
CA GLN A 237 -7.30 32.39 3.48
C GLN A 237 -6.65 33.55 2.71
N GLU A 238 -7.05 34.79 3.00
CA GLU A 238 -6.52 35.97 2.30
C GLU A 238 -4.98 36.06 2.36
N GLU A 239 -4.38 35.70 3.50
CA GLU A 239 -2.92 35.70 3.66
C GLU A 239 -2.25 34.66 2.74
N GLN A 240 -2.84 33.47 2.60
CA GLN A 240 -2.33 32.42 1.72
C GLN A 240 -2.42 32.85 0.26
N ALA A 241 -3.54 33.45 -0.14
CA ALA A 241 -3.74 33.97 -1.49
C ALA A 241 -2.71 35.06 -1.83
N ARG A 242 -2.55 36.07 -0.96
CA ARG A 242 -1.55 37.15 -1.14
C ARG A 242 -0.12 36.62 -1.19
N HIS A 243 0.19 35.60 -0.40
CA HIS A 243 1.51 34.96 -0.45
C HIS A 243 1.75 34.28 -1.80
N ILE A 244 0.78 33.53 -2.32
CA ILE A 244 0.86 32.94 -3.66
C ILE A 244 1.02 34.02 -4.73
N GLU A 245 0.24 35.10 -4.68
CA GLU A 245 0.35 36.24 -5.63
C GLU A 245 1.73 36.88 -5.59
N SER A 246 2.32 37.05 -4.40
CA SER A 246 3.66 37.61 -4.25
C SER A 246 4.75 36.74 -4.89
N LEU A 247 4.57 35.42 -4.91
CA LEU A 247 5.50 34.46 -5.50
C LEU A 247 5.35 34.37 -7.02
N LEU A 248 4.12 34.45 -7.51
CA LEU A 248 3.81 34.37 -8.94
C LEU A 248 3.96 35.72 -9.65
N GLY A 249 3.96 36.83 -8.90
CA GLY A 249 4.09 38.20 -9.41
C GLY A 249 2.84 38.72 -10.12
N MET A 250 1.71 38.01 -10.00
CA MET A 250 0.44 38.34 -10.65
C MET A 250 -0.73 37.93 -9.73
N PRO A 251 -1.91 38.56 -9.86
CA PRO A 251 -3.12 38.15 -9.17
C PRO A 251 -3.50 36.70 -9.44
N ILE A 252 -4.20 36.06 -8.49
CA ILE A 252 -4.72 34.71 -8.67
C ILE A 252 -6.25 34.68 -8.69
N GLU A 253 -6.79 33.82 -9.55
CA GLU A 253 -8.18 33.39 -9.50
C GLU A 253 -8.22 31.96 -8.92
N GLN A 254 -8.93 31.81 -7.81
CA GLN A 254 -9.14 30.51 -7.17
C GLN A 254 -10.27 29.76 -7.88
N VAL A 255 -9.96 28.53 -8.31
CA VAL A 255 -10.95 27.58 -8.82
C VAL A 255 -11.03 26.38 -7.89
N LEU A 256 -12.25 26.06 -7.46
CA LEU A 256 -12.46 24.90 -6.63
C LEU A 256 -12.36 23.63 -7.49
N ALA A 257 -11.60 22.64 -7.02
CA ALA A 257 -11.43 21.34 -7.66
C ALA A 257 -11.91 20.21 -6.73
N THR A 258 -12.49 19.15 -7.30
CA THR A 258 -12.84 17.94 -6.56
C THR A 258 -11.57 17.23 -6.08
N LYS A 259 -11.74 16.26 -5.18
CA LYS A 259 -10.64 15.45 -4.67
C LYS A 259 -9.89 14.75 -5.82
N ASP A 260 -10.61 14.11 -6.73
CA ASP A 260 -10.02 13.36 -7.85
C ASP A 260 -9.35 14.27 -8.88
N GLU A 261 -9.94 15.43 -9.18
CA GLU A 261 -9.32 16.45 -10.03
C GLU A 261 -8.02 16.97 -9.40
N MET A 262 -8.03 17.24 -8.10
CA MET A 262 -6.82 17.64 -7.40
C MET A 262 -5.75 16.56 -7.50
N GLU A 263 -6.06 15.29 -7.26
CA GLU A 263 -5.06 14.22 -7.41
C GLU A 263 -4.49 14.14 -8.84
N THR A 264 -5.32 14.37 -9.86
CA THR A 264 -4.87 14.46 -11.25
C THR A 264 -3.89 15.61 -11.45
N PHE A 265 -4.21 16.82 -10.99
CA PHE A 265 -3.30 17.97 -11.09
C PHE A 265 -2.00 17.78 -10.30
N TRP A 266 -2.06 17.11 -9.15
CA TRP A 266 -0.88 16.78 -8.37
C TRP A 266 0.03 15.77 -9.09
N ALA A 267 -0.55 14.74 -9.70
CA ALA A 267 0.18 13.78 -10.51
C ALA A 267 0.86 14.46 -11.71
N ASP A 268 0.16 15.36 -12.40
CA ASP A 268 0.67 16.05 -13.58
C ASP A 268 1.77 17.08 -13.24
N VAL A 269 1.59 17.89 -12.20
CA VAL A 269 2.50 19.02 -11.89
C VAL A 269 3.66 18.63 -10.97
N TYR A 270 3.41 17.72 -10.03
CA TYR A 270 4.34 17.34 -8.96
C TYR A 270 4.63 15.83 -8.93
N GLY A 271 4.20 15.06 -9.93
CA GLY A 271 4.41 13.61 -9.98
C GLY A 271 5.87 13.21 -9.83
N SER A 272 6.80 13.98 -10.40
CA SER A 272 8.24 13.71 -10.30
C SER A 272 8.79 13.87 -8.88
N GLU A 273 8.37 14.92 -8.18
CA GLU A 273 8.75 15.22 -6.80
C GLU A 273 8.13 14.21 -5.83
N MET A 274 6.85 13.88 -6.03
CA MET A 274 6.17 12.87 -5.23
C MET A 274 6.81 11.49 -5.42
N MET A 275 7.22 11.14 -6.65
CA MET A 275 7.93 9.90 -6.92
C MET A 275 9.33 9.88 -6.31
N HIS A 276 10.04 11.01 -6.34
CA HIS A 276 11.32 11.15 -5.68
C HIS A 276 11.18 10.99 -4.16
N GLU A 277 10.19 11.65 -3.54
CA GLU A 277 9.91 11.53 -2.11
C GLU A 277 9.54 10.08 -1.74
N SER A 278 8.64 9.43 -2.51
CA SER A 278 8.18 8.08 -2.21
C SER A 278 9.29 7.02 -2.31
N THR A 279 10.33 7.28 -3.11
CA THR A 279 11.42 6.35 -3.39
C THR A 279 12.67 6.60 -2.54
N LEU A 280 13.06 7.88 -2.36
CA LEU A 280 14.40 8.24 -1.87
C LEU A 280 14.40 9.00 -0.54
N LYS A 281 13.26 9.46 -0.02
CA LYS A 281 13.22 10.28 1.20
C LYS A 281 13.99 9.64 2.36
N LEU A 282 13.71 8.38 2.68
CA LEU A 282 14.36 7.68 3.79
C LEU A 282 15.87 7.51 3.57
N SER A 283 16.29 7.18 2.34
CA SER A 283 17.70 6.95 2.03
C SER A 283 18.53 8.25 2.01
N VAL A 284 17.90 9.39 1.70
CA VAL A 284 18.51 10.72 1.71
C VAL A 284 18.54 11.30 3.13
N GLU A 285 17.41 11.30 3.85
CA GLU A 285 17.29 11.92 5.17
C GLU A 285 17.88 11.04 6.28
N GLN A 286 17.75 9.72 6.17
CA GLN A 286 18.20 8.75 7.19
C GLN A 286 18.96 7.56 6.56
N PRO A 287 20.11 7.78 5.90
CA PRO A 287 20.82 6.74 5.15
C PRO A 287 21.20 5.52 5.99
N HIS A 288 21.48 5.71 7.28
CA HIS A 288 21.81 4.65 8.22
C HIS A 288 20.63 3.70 8.53
N ASN A 289 19.40 4.12 8.24
CA ASN A 289 18.15 3.40 8.46
C ASN A 289 17.54 2.81 7.16
N SER A 290 18.16 3.00 5.99
CA SER A 290 17.67 2.45 4.73
C SER A 290 18.54 1.30 4.21
N ALA A 291 17.89 0.28 3.66
CA ALA A 291 18.46 -0.86 2.95
C ALA A 291 19.01 -0.51 1.56
N HIS A 292 18.86 0.74 1.08
CA HIS A 292 19.42 1.22 -0.19
C HIS A 292 20.91 0.82 -0.39
N THR A 293 21.67 0.74 0.71
CA THR A 293 22.99 0.10 0.74
C THR A 293 22.94 -1.23 1.48
N THR A 294 22.99 -2.37 0.78
CA THR A 294 22.89 -3.70 1.41
C THR A 294 24.03 -3.98 2.39
N PHE A 295 25.28 -3.79 1.97
CA PHE A 295 26.47 -4.02 2.79
C PHE A 295 27.30 -2.74 2.87
N THR A 296 27.64 -2.32 4.08
CA THR A 296 28.59 -1.22 4.28
C THR A 296 30.03 -1.72 4.21
N LYS A 297 30.99 -0.85 3.85
CA LYS A 297 32.42 -1.21 3.83
C LYS A 297 32.90 -1.81 5.16
N PRO A 298 32.57 -1.25 6.35
CA PRO A 298 32.96 -1.85 7.62
C PRO A 298 32.40 -3.26 7.83
N GLN A 299 31.16 -3.51 7.40
CA GLN A 299 30.55 -4.85 7.49
C GLN A 299 31.27 -5.85 6.57
N ILE A 300 31.58 -5.46 5.33
CA ILE A 300 32.35 -6.30 4.41
C ILE A 300 33.72 -6.65 5.01
N ILE A 301 34.42 -5.65 5.56
CA ILE A 301 35.71 -5.87 6.23
C ILE A 301 35.54 -6.80 7.43
N PHE A 302 34.53 -6.59 8.27
CA PHE A 302 34.25 -7.44 9.43
C PHE A 302 34.01 -8.90 9.02
N PHE A 303 33.19 -9.15 8.00
CA PHE A 303 32.94 -10.51 7.50
C PHE A 303 34.18 -11.11 6.85
N ALA A 304 34.95 -10.34 6.09
CA ALA A 304 36.18 -10.81 5.46
C ALA A 304 37.25 -11.18 6.50
N VAL A 305 37.46 -10.34 7.52
CA VAL A 305 38.39 -10.60 8.62
C VAL A 305 37.91 -11.80 9.45
N SER A 306 36.63 -11.88 9.79
CA SER A 306 36.08 -13.03 10.54
C SER A 306 36.24 -14.34 9.76
N THR A 307 36.00 -14.31 8.45
CA THR A 307 36.20 -15.46 7.56
C THR A 307 37.68 -15.85 7.47
N LEU A 308 38.57 -14.87 7.32
CA LEU A 308 40.02 -15.10 7.30
C LEU A 308 40.51 -15.73 8.62
N LEU A 309 40.10 -15.18 9.76
CA LEU A 309 40.42 -15.72 11.08
C LEU A 309 39.91 -17.15 11.25
N PHE A 310 38.69 -17.43 10.79
CA PHE A 310 38.13 -18.78 10.82
C PHE A 310 38.95 -19.75 9.95
N ILE A 311 39.30 -19.36 8.71
CA ILE A 311 40.14 -20.17 7.81
C ILE A 311 41.54 -20.40 8.41
N THR A 312 42.18 -19.36 8.95
CA THR A 312 43.48 -19.48 9.63
C THR A 312 43.38 -20.42 10.83
N GLY A 313 42.30 -20.33 11.61
CA GLY A 313 42.01 -21.26 12.69
C GLY A 313 41.87 -22.70 12.21
N LEU A 314 41.17 -22.94 11.10
CA LEU A 314 41.03 -24.27 10.50
C LEU A 314 42.39 -24.85 10.04
N ILE A 315 43.26 -24.01 9.48
CA ILE A 315 44.61 -24.40 9.06
C ILE A 315 45.50 -24.70 10.28
N ALA A 316 45.43 -23.87 11.33
CA ALA A 316 46.26 -24.03 12.52
C ALA A 316 45.82 -25.20 13.41
N SER A 317 44.51 -25.34 13.63
CA SER A 317 43.92 -26.45 14.37
C SER A 317 42.47 -26.63 13.94
N PHE A 318 42.29 -27.48 12.92
CA PHE A 318 40.97 -27.83 12.38
C PHE A 318 39.99 -28.17 13.50
N TRP A 319 40.41 -29.05 14.42
CA TRP A 319 39.47 -29.63 15.37
C TRP A 319 39.04 -28.64 16.46
N ARG A 320 39.98 -27.90 17.04
CA ARG A 320 39.67 -26.89 18.06
C ARG A 320 38.78 -25.78 17.49
N THR A 321 39.04 -25.35 16.27
CA THR A 321 38.29 -24.27 15.61
C THR A 321 36.84 -24.66 15.36
N ILE A 322 36.61 -25.85 14.81
CA ILE A 322 35.26 -26.36 14.58
C ILE A 322 34.51 -26.60 15.89
N LEU A 323 35.18 -27.14 16.92
CA LEU A 323 34.56 -27.34 18.23
C LEU A 323 34.13 -26.01 18.87
N LEU A 324 34.98 -24.98 18.84
CA LEU A 324 34.64 -23.64 19.33
C LEU A 324 33.47 -23.03 18.56
N ALA A 325 33.44 -23.20 17.24
CA ALA A 325 32.31 -22.75 16.42
C ALA A 325 31.02 -23.48 16.78
N ASN A 326 31.06 -24.81 16.98
CA ASN A 326 29.89 -25.57 17.42
C ASN A 326 29.41 -25.08 18.79
N ILE A 327 30.32 -24.90 19.76
CA ILE A 327 29.96 -24.37 21.09
C ILE A 327 29.25 -23.02 20.98
N ALA A 328 29.76 -22.10 20.17
CA ALA A 328 29.13 -20.80 19.96
C ALA A 328 27.72 -20.94 19.34
N VAL A 329 27.55 -21.84 18.38
CA VAL A 329 26.25 -22.12 17.75
C VAL A 329 25.25 -22.72 18.73
N GLN A 330 25.66 -23.69 19.55
CA GLN A 330 24.79 -24.31 20.57
C GLN A 330 24.38 -23.28 21.62
N LEU A 331 25.32 -22.49 22.14
CA LEU A 331 24.99 -21.42 23.10
C LEU A 331 24.03 -20.39 22.50
N PHE A 332 24.20 -20.06 21.22
CA PHE A 332 23.28 -19.20 20.50
C PHE A 332 21.88 -19.84 20.40
N TYR A 333 21.76 -21.06 19.89
CA TYR A 333 20.48 -21.77 19.76
C TYR A 333 19.75 -21.88 21.09
N PHE A 334 20.45 -22.32 22.14
CA PHE A 334 19.90 -22.47 23.47
C PHE A 334 19.35 -21.13 23.97
N SER A 335 20.15 -20.06 23.87
CA SER A 335 19.75 -18.72 24.30
C SER A 335 18.54 -18.21 23.53
N MET A 336 18.51 -18.37 22.20
CA MET A 336 17.39 -17.95 21.36
C MET A 336 16.11 -18.74 21.68
N SER A 337 16.24 -20.05 21.91
CA SER A 337 15.13 -20.95 22.24
C SER A 337 14.50 -20.60 23.58
N VAL A 338 15.32 -20.42 24.61
CA VAL A 338 14.88 -20.01 25.94
C VAL A 338 14.17 -18.65 25.87
N PHE A 339 14.76 -17.67 25.20
CA PHE A 339 14.18 -16.33 25.10
C PHE A 339 12.85 -16.34 24.33
N LYS A 340 12.78 -17.05 23.20
CA LYS A 340 11.54 -17.18 22.41
C LYS A 340 10.43 -17.87 23.21
N PHE A 341 10.76 -18.90 23.99
CA PHE A 341 9.77 -19.56 24.85
C PHE A 341 9.30 -18.66 26.01
N MET A 342 10.20 -17.87 26.61
CA MET A 342 9.82 -16.86 27.60
C MET A 342 8.83 -15.83 27.02
N ILE A 343 9.08 -15.35 25.79
CA ILE A 343 8.15 -14.46 25.07
C ILE A 343 6.77 -15.12 24.92
N ILE A 344 6.73 -16.37 24.44
CA ILE A 344 5.47 -17.11 24.24
C ILE A 344 4.68 -17.25 25.56
N ILE A 345 5.36 -17.56 26.67
CA ILE A 345 4.72 -17.64 28.00
C ILE A 345 4.17 -16.28 28.42
N LEU A 346 4.88 -15.18 28.15
CA LEU A 346 4.38 -13.84 28.46
C LEU A 346 3.14 -13.51 27.62
N GLY A 347 3.13 -13.88 26.34
CA GLY A 347 2.02 -13.60 25.45
C GLY A 347 0.77 -14.44 25.70
N SER A 348 0.90 -15.62 26.28
CA SER A 348 -0.26 -16.48 26.64
C SER A 348 -1.10 -15.93 27.80
N ARG A 349 -0.63 -14.90 28.52
CA ARG A 349 -1.37 -14.30 29.64
C ARG A 349 -2.58 -13.50 29.12
N ARG A 350 -3.69 -13.53 29.87
CA ARG A 350 -4.96 -12.90 29.45
C ARG A 350 -4.87 -11.39 29.18
N GLY A 351 -3.99 -10.66 29.86
CA GLY A 351 -3.79 -9.22 29.68
C GLY A 351 -2.70 -8.84 28.68
N SER A 352 -2.22 -9.79 27.86
CA SER A 352 -1.09 -9.59 26.95
C SER A 352 -1.43 -8.88 25.65
N GLN A 353 -2.69 -8.55 25.43
CA GLN A 353 -3.18 -7.83 24.26
C GLN A 353 -4.42 -7.02 24.60
N PHE A 354 -4.70 -6.00 23.80
CA PHE A 354 -5.88 -5.16 23.97
C PHE A 354 -7.12 -5.89 23.46
N ARG A 355 -8.14 -5.95 24.29
CA ARG A 355 -9.42 -6.58 23.98
C ARG A 355 -10.52 -5.59 24.33
N PHE A 356 -11.51 -5.51 23.47
CA PHE A 356 -12.71 -4.72 23.66
C PHE A 356 -13.91 -5.62 23.43
N THR A 357 -14.90 -5.46 24.29
CA THR A 357 -16.21 -6.08 24.17
C THR A 357 -17.00 -5.42 23.04
N PRO A 358 -17.97 -6.13 22.42
CA PRO A 358 -18.86 -5.52 21.43
C PRO A 358 -19.58 -4.28 21.97
N GLU A 359 -19.94 -4.26 23.25
CA GLU A 359 -20.59 -3.14 23.91
C GLU A 359 -19.67 -1.91 24.02
N GLU A 360 -18.39 -2.11 24.36
CA GLU A 360 -17.40 -1.02 24.39
C GLU A 360 -17.16 -0.42 23.00
N VAL A 361 -17.15 -1.24 21.96
CA VAL A 361 -17.00 -0.79 20.57
C VAL A 361 -18.26 -0.04 20.11
N ALA A 362 -19.44 -0.54 20.41
CA ALA A 362 -20.71 0.09 20.05
C ALA A 362 -20.95 1.41 20.81
N ALA A 363 -20.38 1.55 22.02
CA ALA A 363 -20.46 2.78 22.81
C ALA A 363 -19.52 3.90 22.35
N VAL A 364 -18.69 3.68 21.33
CA VAL A 364 -17.82 4.72 20.77
C VAL A 364 -18.66 5.83 20.16
N ASP A 365 -18.47 7.05 20.66
CA ASP A 365 -19.05 8.25 20.06
C ASP A 365 -18.41 8.50 18.68
N GLU A 366 -19.18 8.28 17.62
CA GLU A 366 -18.70 8.40 16.26
C GLU A 366 -18.26 9.83 15.90
N ARG A 367 -18.71 10.85 16.65
CA ARG A 367 -18.25 12.24 16.49
C ARG A 367 -16.77 12.40 16.78
N GLU A 368 -16.24 11.61 17.73
CA GLU A 368 -14.83 11.64 18.13
C GLU A 368 -13.91 10.86 17.18
N LEU A 369 -14.46 10.02 16.30
CA LEU A 369 -13.67 9.25 15.34
C LEU A 369 -12.95 10.19 14.36
N PRO A 370 -11.63 10.04 14.14
CA PRO A 370 -10.91 10.87 13.19
C PRO A 370 -11.13 10.40 11.74
N ILE A 371 -10.60 11.15 10.77
CA ILE A 371 -10.48 10.61 9.40
C ILE A 371 -9.46 9.46 9.43
N TYR A 372 -9.78 8.37 8.74
CA TYR A 372 -8.95 7.18 8.65
C TYR A 372 -8.53 6.92 7.21
N THR A 373 -7.22 6.94 6.93
CA THR A 373 -6.70 6.58 5.60
C THR A 373 -6.50 5.08 5.50
N ILE A 374 -7.01 4.47 4.43
CA ILE A 374 -6.76 3.07 4.07
C ILE A 374 -5.96 3.07 2.76
N LEU A 375 -4.73 2.57 2.79
CA LEU A 375 -3.89 2.40 1.61
C LEU A 375 -4.08 0.99 1.07
N VAL A 376 -4.45 0.87 -0.20
CA VAL A 376 -4.63 -0.43 -0.86
C VAL A 376 -3.75 -0.49 -2.12
N PRO A 377 -2.51 -1.00 -1.99
CA PRO A 377 -1.64 -1.23 -3.14
C PRO A 377 -2.12 -2.43 -3.96
N MET A 378 -2.30 -2.23 -5.26
CA MET A 378 -2.76 -3.26 -6.20
C MET A 378 -1.86 -3.27 -7.43
N TYR A 379 -1.49 -4.47 -7.89
CA TYR A 379 -0.75 -4.62 -9.15
C TYR A 379 -1.14 -5.91 -9.84
N LYS A 380 -1.76 -5.86 -11.01
CA LYS A 380 -2.16 -7.01 -11.85
C LYS A 380 -3.03 -8.03 -11.10
N GLU A 381 -4.03 -7.53 -10.38
CA GLU A 381 -4.91 -8.28 -9.47
C GLU A 381 -6.39 -7.84 -9.63
N ALA A 382 -6.80 -7.53 -10.87
CA ALA A 382 -8.14 -7.03 -11.17
C ALA A 382 -9.26 -7.94 -10.64
N GLN A 383 -9.06 -9.26 -10.62
CA GLN A 383 -10.06 -10.21 -10.12
C GLN A 383 -10.39 -10.07 -8.62
N VAL A 384 -9.52 -9.46 -7.82
CA VAL A 384 -9.71 -9.34 -6.36
C VAL A 384 -10.56 -8.11 -6.00
N LEU A 385 -10.67 -7.15 -6.91
CA LEU A 385 -11.29 -5.85 -6.62
C LEU A 385 -12.73 -5.93 -6.09
N PRO A 386 -13.66 -6.76 -6.61
CA PRO A 386 -15.00 -6.85 -6.05
C PRO A 386 -15.00 -7.28 -4.58
N HIS A 387 -14.10 -8.19 -4.20
CA HIS A 387 -13.93 -8.64 -2.82
C HIS A 387 -13.36 -7.52 -1.95
N LEU A 388 -12.36 -6.80 -2.44
CA LEU A 388 -11.80 -5.64 -1.75
C LEU A 388 -12.88 -4.61 -1.42
N LEU A 389 -13.69 -4.23 -2.41
CA LEU A 389 -14.75 -3.23 -2.23
C LEU A 389 -15.78 -3.70 -1.20
N ALA A 390 -16.19 -4.98 -1.24
CA ALA A 390 -17.11 -5.55 -0.26
C ALA A 390 -16.52 -5.56 1.17
N ASN A 391 -15.23 -5.90 1.32
CA ASN A 391 -14.57 -5.92 2.63
C ASN A 391 -14.44 -4.52 3.23
N ILE A 392 -14.06 -3.52 2.44
CA ILE A 392 -13.99 -2.12 2.88
C ILE A 392 -15.39 -1.56 3.20
N GLU A 393 -16.41 -1.92 2.41
CA GLU A 393 -17.80 -1.54 2.69
C GLU A 393 -18.30 -2.18 4.00
N SER A 394 -17.83 -3.38 4.35
CA SER A 394 -18.21 -4.05 5.61
C SER A 394 -17.62 -3.43 6.88
N LEU A 395 -16.63 -2.53 6.78
CA LEU A 395 -16.03 -1.87 7.94
C LEU A 395 -17.05 -0.99 8.65
N ASP A 396 -17.22 -1.23 9.95
CA ASP A 396 -18.02 -0.43 10.89
C ASP A 396 -17.26 0.86 11.24
N TYR A 397 -17.32 1.81 10.32
CA TYR A 397 -16.75 3.15 10.46
C TYR A 397 -17.53 4.13 9.58
N PRO A 398 -17.79 5.38 10.00
CA PRO A 398 -18.49 6.36 9.17
C PRO A 398 -17.79 6.55 7.83
N LYS A 399 -18.47 6.22 6.72
CA LYS A 399 -17.88 6.28 5.37
C LYS A 399 -17.43 7.69 4.98
N SER A 400 -18.09 8.72 5.50
CA SER A 400 -17.69 10.13 5.36
C SER A 400 -16.34 10.47 6.02
N LYS A 401 -15.83 9.60 6.91
CA LYS A 401 -14.53 9.73 7.60
C LYS A 401 -13.49 8.73 7.08
N LEU A 402 -13.76 8.02 5.99
CA LEU A 402 -12.77 7.16 5.33
C LEU A 402 -12.07 7.91 4.19
N ASP A 403 -10.78 7.62 4.04
CA ASP A 403 -9.94 8.08 2.94
C ASP A 403 -9.26 6.85 2.31
N VAL A 404 -9.99 6.16 1.43
CA VAL A 404 -9.54 4.90 0.82
C VAL A 404 -8.76 5.18 -0.45
N ARG A 405 -7.47 4.89 -0.47
CA ARG A 405 -6.58 5.20 -1.58
C ARG A 405 -6.14 3.91 -2.27
N ILE A 406 -6.67 3.67 -3.47
CA ILE A 406 -6.29 2.55 -4.33
C ILE A 406 -5.06 2.97 -5.14
N LEU A 407 -3.97 2.22 -5.02
CA LEU A 407 -2.66 2.58 -5.57
C LEU A 407 -2.31 1.58 -6.68
N ILE A 408 -2.26 2.04 -7.92
CA ILE A 408 -1.99 1.19 -9.09
C ILE A 408 -0.79 1.74 -9.87
N GLU A 409 0.02 0.85 -10.44
CA GLU A 409 1.12 1.25 -11.33
C GLU A 409 0.56 1.62 -12.71
N GLU A 410 1.19 2.58 -13.38
CA GLU A 410 0.76 3.08 -14.70
C GLU A 410 0.64 1.99 -15.78
N ASP A 411 1.46 0.94 -15.70
CA ASP A 411 1.49 -0.21 -16.61
C ASP A 411 0.38 -1.25 -16.37
N ASP A 412 -0.46 -1.06 -15.36
CA ASP A 412 -1.63 -1.91 -15.09
C ASP A 412 -2.89 -1.39 -15.82
N THR A 413 -2.88 -1.51 -17.15
CA THR A 413 -3.93 -0.96 -18.02
C THR A 413 -5.31 -1.59 -17.76
N GLU A 414 -5.36 -2.89 -17.49
CA GLU A 414 -6.61 -3.61 -17.18
C GLU A 414 -7.28 -3.03 -15.93
N MET A 415 -6.53 -2.87 -14.85
CA MET A 415 -7.04 -2.30 -13.61
C MET A 415 -7.47 -0.83 -13.78
N ARG A 416 -6.69 -0.04 -14.54
CA ARG A 416 -7.02 1.35 -14.85
C ARG A 416 -8.34 1.48 -15.60
N ASP A 417 -8.54 0.69 -16.64
CA ASP A 417 -9.75 0.75 -17.46
C ASP A 417 -10.97 0.27 -16.69
N MET A 418 -10.81 -0.76 -15.85
CA MET A 418 -11.86 -1.21 -14.95
C MET A 418 -12.27 -0.10 -13.96
N LEU A 419 -11.30 0.51 -13.26
CA LEU A 419 -11.55 1.56 -12.27
C LEU A 419 -12.17 2.84 -12.85
N LYS A 420 -11.87 3.18 -14.11
CA LYS A 420 -12.49 4.32 -14.81
C LYS A 420 -14.00 4.14 -15.01
N VAL A 421 -14.45 2.91 -15.22
CA VAL A 421 -15.86 2.60 -15.46
C VAL A 421 -16.63 2.41 -14.15
N MET A 422 -15.94 2.03 -13.07
CA MET A 422 -16.56 1.93 -11.75
C MET A 422 -16.84 3.32 -11.16
N LYS A 423 -18.12 3.61 -10.92
CA LYS A 423 -18.55 4.75 -10.12
C LYS A 423 -18.28 4.49 -8.63
N LEU A 424 -17.02 4.61 -8.23
CA LEU A 424 -16.62 4.45 -6.83
C LEU A 424 -17.20 5.59 -5.96
N PRO A 425 -17.57 5.32 -4.70
CA PRO A 425 -17.95 6.36 -3.76
C PRO A 425 -16.84 7.40 -3.56
N ALA A 426 -17.20 8.66 -3.25
CA ALA A 426 -16.23 9.77 -3.16
C ALA A 426 -15.22 9.69 -1.99
N TYR A 427 -15.35 8.68 -1.12
CA TYR A 427 -14.36 8.37 -0.10
C TYR A 427 -13.25 7.43 -0.61
N TYR A 428 -13.38 6.94 -1.84
CA TYR A 428 -12.29 6.31 -2.60
C TYR A 428 -11.55 7.35 -3.44
N THR A 429 -10.25 7.11 -3.61
CA THR A 429 -9.37 7.89 -4.46
C THR A 429 -8.44 6.91 -5.18
N VAL A 430 -8.41 6.98 -6.51
CA VAL A 430 -7.53 6.14 -7.34
C VAL A 430 -6.27 6.93 -7.68
N LEU A 431 -5.12 6.42 -7.31
CA LEU A 431 -3.82 7.01 -7.64
C LEU A 431 -3.08 6.12 -8.63
N ILE A 432 -2.76 6.68 -9.78
CA ILE A 432 -1.92 6.05 -10.80
C ILE A 432 -0.48 6.50 -10.56
N LEU A 433 0.38 5.55 -10.25
CA LEU A 433 1.79 5.80 -10.00
C LEU A 433 2.59 5.82 -11.31
N PRO A 434 3.34 6.90 -11.58
CA PRO A 434 4.26 6.94 -12.72
C PRO A 434 5.27 5.78 -12.69
N ASP A 435 5.64 5.29 -13.87
CA ASP A 435 6.61 4.19 -14.00
C ASP A 435 7.97 4.56 -13.37
N SER A 436 8.40 3.76 -12.39
CA SER A 436 9.68 3.95 -11.71
C SER A 436 10.19 2.69 -11.03
N LEU A 437 11.51 2.61 -10.84
CA LEU A 437 12.16 1.55 -10.07
C LEU A 437 12.52 2.05 -8.66
N PRO A 438 12.35 1.22 -7.61
CA PRO A 438 11.87 -0.15 -7.66
C PRO A 438 10.32 -0.23 -7.66
N LYS A 439 9.73 -1.18 -8.40
CA LYS A 439 8.28 -1.46 -8.34
C LYS A 439 7.95 -2.29 -7.11
N THR A 440 7.65 -1.64 -5.99
CA THR A 440 7.42 -2.29 -4.69
C THR A 440 6.19 -1.73 -3.99
N LYS A 441 5.56 -2.58 -3.17
CA LYS A 441 4.46 -2.20 -2.25
C LYS A 441 4.83 -0.97 -1.39
N PRO A 442 6.01 -0.91 -0.73
CA PRO A 442 6.42 0.27 0.02
C PRO A 442 6.45 1.58 -0.78
N LYS A 443 6.98 1.57 -2.02
CA LYS A 443 6.97 2.76 -2.90
C LYS A 443 5.54 3.23 -3.14
N ALA A 444 4.65 2.30 -3.47
CA ALA A 444 3.24 2.59 -3.70
C ALA A 444 2.59 3.25 -2.49
N CYS A 445 2.73 2.62 -1.32
CA CYS A 445 2.19 3.13 -0.07
C CYS A 445 2.75 4.51 0.29
N ASN A 446 4.06 4.73 0.13
CA ASN A 446 4.68 6.04 0.36
C ASN A 446 4.09 7.13 -0.55
N PHE A 447 3.84 6.82 -1.83
CA PHE A 447 3.23 7.77 -2.76
C PHE A 447 1.80 8.12 -2.32
N GLY A 448 0.99 7.12 -1.96
CA GLY A 448 -0.35 7.34 -1.42
C GLY A 448 -0.37 8.12 -0.10
N LEU A 449 0.68 8.00 0.71
CA LEU A 449 0.82 8.66 2.01
C LEU A 449 1.03 10.18 1.91
N ILE A 450 1.61 10.67 0.82
CA ILE A 450 2.00 12.08 0.66
C ILE A 450 0.80 13.00 0.90
N ARG A 451 -0.33 12.69 0.24
CA ARG A 451 -1.60 13.44 0.29
C ARG A 451 -2.71 12.75 1.09
N ALA A 452 -2.38 11.71 1.83
CA ALA A 452 -3.31 11.07 2.76
C ALA A 452 -3.78 12.05 3.85
N ARG A 453 -5.07 11.97 4.20
CA ARG A 453 -5.74 12.94 5.09
C ARG A 453 -6.03 12.44 6.49
N GLY A 454 -5.92 11.14 6.71
CA GLY A 454 -6.26 10.54 7.99
C GLY A 454 -5.33 10.97 9.11
N GLU A 455 -5.87 11.02 10.33
CA GLU A 455 -5.05 11.05 11.54
C GLU A 455 -4.35 9.70 11.71
N TYR A 456 -5.06 8.62 11.38
CA TYR A 456 -4.55 7.26 11.35
C TYR A 456 -4.50 6.72 9.92
N VAL A 457 -3.56 5.80 9.70
CA VAL A 457 -3.38 5.12 8.41
C VAL A 457 -3.17 3.64 8.60
N VAL A 458 -3.75 2.83 7.73
CA VAL A 458 -3.55 1.38 7.65
C VAL A 458 -3.26 0.99 6.21
N ILE A 459 -2.46 -0.07 6.04
CA ILE A 459 -2.34 -0.77 4.76
C ILE A 459 -3.18 -2.04 4.82
N PHE A 460 -3.99 -2.26 3.80
CA PHE A 460 -4.61 -3.55 3.50
C PHE A 460 -4.14 -4.05 2.15
N ASP A 461 -3.79 -5.33 2.06
CA ASP A 461 -3.60 -6.02 0.79
C ASP A 461 -4.98 -6.26 0.13
N ALA A 462 -5.00 -6.47 -1.19
CA ALA A 462 -6.25 -6.51 -1.95
C ALA A 462 -7.22 -7.61 -1.49
N GLU A 463 -6.69 -8.75 -1.03
CA GLU A 463 -7.45 -9.91 -0.56
C GLU A 463 -7.88 -9.84 0.91
N ASP A 464 -7.39 -8.86 1.67
CA ASP A 464 -7.56 -8.77 3.11
C ASP A 464 -9.03 -8.65 3.50
N ARG A 465 -9.42 -9.41 4.53
CA ARG A 465 -10.76 -9.35 5.14
C ARG A 465 -10.61 -8.96 6.62
N PRO A 466 -10.44 -7.66 6.94
CA PRO A 466 -10.40 -7.20 8.32
C PRO A 466 -11.75 -7.44 9.01
N ASP A 467 -11.72 -7.72 10.33
CA ASP A 467 -12.94 -7.71 11.14
C ASP A 467 -13.64 -6.35 11.00
N PRO A 468 -14.98 -6.30 10.86
CA PRO A 468 -15.72 -5.04 10.65
C PRO A 468 -15.41 -3.93 11.64
N ASP A 469 -15.20 -4.28 12.91
CA ASP A 469 -14.97 -3.34 14.01
C ASP A 469 -13.49 -2.95 14.24
N GLN A 470 -12.58 -3.39 13.36
CA GLN A 470 -11.14 -3.25 13.55
C GLN A 470 -10.71 -1.78 13.75
N LEU A 471 -11.23 -0.85 12.95
CA LEU A 471 -10.86 0.57 13.02
C LEU A 471 -11.30 1.21 14.36
N LYS A 472 -12.50 0.89 14.85
CA LYS A 472 -13.00 1.36 16.16
C LYS A 472 -12.16 0.78 17.31
N LYS A 473 -11.80 -0.51 17.25
CA LYS A 473 -10.90 -1.14 18.25
C LYS A 473 -9.51 -0.52 18.25
N VAL A 474 -8.97 -0.18 17.09
CA VAL A 474 -7.68 0.51 16.98
C VAL A 474 -7.75 1.92 17.57
N PHE A 475 -8.81 2.67 17.28
CA PHE A 475 -9.06 3.98 17.90
C PHE A 475 -9.11 3.89 19.43
N LEU A 476 -9.89 2.94 19.98
CA LEU A 476 -9.94 2.67 21.42
C LEU A 476 -8.56 2.29 22.00
N THR A 477 -7.76 1.52 21.25
CA THR A 477 -6.40 1.15 21.66
C THR A 477 -5.48 2.36 21.75
N PHE A 478 -5.51 3.26 20.76
CA PHE A 478 -4.72 4.50 20.80
C PHE A 478 -5.13 5.39 21.97
N ARG A 479 -6.43 5.51 22.27
CA ARG A 479 -6.92 6.27 23.43
C ARG A 479 -6.55 5.65 24.78
N SER A 480 -6.46 4.33 24.83
CA SER A 480 -6.11 3.59 26.05
C SER A 480 -4.61 3.56 26.32
N CYS A 481 -3.79 3.86 25.31
CA CYS A 481 -2.33 3.84 25.40
C CYS A 481 -1.74 5.24 25.62
N PRO A 482 -0.55 5.34 26.24
CA PRO A 482 0.23 6.57 26.21
C PRO A 482 0.56 7.02 24.78
N ASP A 483 0.83 8.33 24.61
CA ASP A 483 1.03 8.94 23.30
C ASP A 483 2.18 8.35 22.47
N ASN A 484 3.17 7.76 23.14
CA ASN A 484 4.31 7.12 22.48
C ASN A 484 3.95 5.79 21.81
N PHE A 485 2.73 5.26 21.96
CA PHE A 485 2.24 4.17 21.11
C PHE A 485 1.87 4.74 19.74
N ALA A 486 2.71 4.45 18.76
CA ALA A 486 2.60 5.01 17.41
C ALA A 486 2.02 4.01 16.40
N CYS A 487 2.04 2.71 16.73
CA CYS A 487 1.55 1.66 15.87
C CYS A 487 0.66 0.69 16.66
N ILE A 488 -0.47 0.28 16.09
CA ILE A 488 -1.28 -0.84 16.55
C ILE A 488 -1.24 -1.92 15.48
N GLN A 489 -0.84 -3.14 15.84
CA GLN A 489 -0.86 -4.31 14.97
C GLN A 489 -2.13 -5.12 15.26
N ALA A 490 -2.99 -5.27 14.25
CA ALA A 490 -4.04 -6.29 14.27
C ALA A 490 -3.44 -7.67 13.95
N LYS A 491 -4.14 -8.73 14.32
CA LYS A 491 -3.69 -10.10 14.11
C LYS A 491 -3.97 -10.55 12.68
N LEU A 492 -3.12 -11.43 12.15
CA LEU A 492 -3.31 -12.01 10.82
C LEU A 492 -3.56 -13.52 10.94
N ASN A 493 -4.46 -14.04 10.12
CA ASN A 493 -4.69 -15.48 9.98
C ASN A 493 -5.34 -15.80 8.63
N TYR A 494 -5.51 -17.08 8.29
CA TYR A 494 -5.90 -17.51 6.96
C TYR A 494 -7.31 -18.07 6.88
N PHE A 495 -8.09 -17.63 5.89
CA PHE A 495 -9.45 -18.16 5.68
C PHE A 495 -9.45 -19.54 4.99
N ASN A 496 -8.47 -19.84 4.12
CA ASN A 496 -8.34 -21.11 3.38
C ASN A 496 -7.51 -22.18 4.12
N SER A 497 -7.57 -22.18 5.45
CA SER A 497 -6.75 -23.03 6.32
C SER A 497 -6.90 -24.54 6.08
N GLU A 498 -8.01 -25.00 5.49
CA GLU A 498 -8.27 -26.42 5.22
C GLU A 498 -7.92 -26.86 3.79
N GLN A 499 -7.51 -25.95 2.90
CA GLN A 499 -7.30 -26.22 1.47
C GLN A 499 -6.31 -27.37 1.21
N ASN A 500 -5.14 -27.38 1.84
CA ASN A 500 -4.17 -28.49 1.73
C ASN A 500 -3.22 -28.53 2.94
N LEU A 501 -2.25 -29.46 2.94
CA LEU A 501 -1.34 -29.61 4.09
C LEU A 501 -0.47 -28.36 4.32
N LEU A 502 -0.10 -27.65 3.25
CA LEU A 502 0.70 -26.44 3.32
C LEU A 502 -0.08 -25.29 3.97
N THR A 503 -1.34 -25.06 3.55
CA THR A 503 -2.18 -24.02 4.15
C THR A 503 -2.46 -24.29 5.63
N ARG A 504 -2.58 -25.58 6.00
CA ARG A 504 -2.68 -25.98 7.42
C ARG A 504 -1.44 -25.55 8.18
N TRP A 505 -0.23 -25.97 7.79
CA TRP A 505 1.01 -25.59 8.50
C TRP A 505 1.19 -24.08 8.59
N PHE A 506 0.88 -23.35 7.52
CA PHE A 506 1.00 -21.90 7.48
C PHE A 506 0.08 -21.23 8.51
N THR A 507 -1.17 -21.70 8.60
CA THR A 507 -2.15 -21.28 9.62
C THR A 507 -1.63 -21.54 11.04
N GLN A 508 -0.95 -22.65 11.28
CA GLN A 508 -0.42 -22.96 12.62
C GLN A 508 0.67 -22.01 13.05
N GLU A 509 1.62 -21.73 12.15
CA GLU A 509 2.70 -20.79 12.40
C GLU A 509 2.14 -19.38 12.68
N TYR A 510 1.21 -18.90 11.86
CA TYR A 510 0.57 -17.59 12.04
C TYR A 510 -0.21 -17.49 13.34
N SER A 511 -0.95 -18.55 13.69
CA SER A 511 -1.71 -18.59 14.95
C SER A 511 -0.77 -18.48 16.16
N MET A 512 0.37 -19.18 16.17
CA MET A 512 1.37 -19.05 17.25
C MET A 512 2.03 -17.66 17.24
N TRP A 513 2.36 -17.15 16.06
CA TRP A 513 3.01 -15.85 15.92
C TRP A 513 2.14 -14.70 16.45
N PHE A 514 0.89 -14.60 15.99
CA PHE A 514 0.00 -13.47 16.33
C PHE A 514 -0.73 -13.63 17.67
N GLU A 515 -1.05 -14.85 18.12
CA GLU A 515 -1.75 -15.04 19.40
C GLU A 515 -0.81 -15.16 20.60
N LEU A 516 0.40 -15.68 20.40
CA LEU A 516 1.34 -15.95 21.50
C LEU A 516 2.60 -15.12 21.41
N LEU A 517 3.27 -15.08 20.27
CA LEU A 517 4.60 -14.47 20.19
C LEU A 517 4.51 -12.93 20.25
N LEU A 518 3.81 -12.27 19.33
CA LEU A 518 3.75 -10.80 19.28
C LEU A 518 3.18 -10.14 20.56
N PRO A 519 2.09 -10.66 21.19
CA PRO A 519 1.63 -10.17 22.50
C PRO A 519 2.72 -10.27 23.57
N GLY A 520 3.51 -11.35 23.52
CA GLY A 520 4.66 -11.55 24.40
C GLY A 520 5.76 -10.52 24.19
N ILE A 521 6.06 -10.17 22.94
CA ILE A 521 7.08 -9.16 22.59
C ILE A 521 6.62 -7.78 23.07
N MET A 522 5.34 -7.44 22.86
CA MET A 522 4.77 -6.20 23.38
C MET A 522 4.93 -6.12 24.91
N LYS A 523 4.59 -7.18 25.64
CA LYS A 523 4.77 -7.21 27.11
C LYS A 523 6.22 -7.19 27.55
N LEU A 524 7.11 -7.76 26.74
CA LEU A 524 8.53 -7.69 26.98
C LEU A 524 9.10 -6.31 26.63
N ASP A 525 8.36 -5.39 26.01
CA ASP A 525 8.84 -4.05 25.67
C ASP A 525 10.18 -4.11 24.93
N VAL A 526 10.18 -4.79 23.78
CA VAL A 526 11.32 -4.88 22.85
C VAL A 526 10.81 -4.63 21.43
N PRO A 527 11.70 -4.35 20.45
CA PRO A 527 11.28 -4.09 19.07
C PRO A 527 10.38 -5.19 18.50
N ILE A 528 9.22 -4.79 17.98
CA ILE A 528 8.28 -5.70 17.32
C ILE A 528 8.56 -5.65 15.82
N PRO A 529 9.00 -6.73 15.16
CA PRO A 529 8.93 -6.82 13.71
C PRO A 529 7.43 -6.87 13.33
N LEU A 530 6.94 -5.81 12.69
CA LEU A 530 5.54 -5.72 12.30
C LEU A 530 5.20 -6.81 11.28
N GLY A 531 3.91 -7.20 11.21
CA GLY A 531 3.39 -8.03 10.12
C GLY A 531 3.18 -7.20 8.85
N GLY A 532 2.91 -7.87 7.72
CA GLY A 532 2.88 -7.20 6.40
C GLY A 532 1.65 -6.34 6.10
N THR A 533 0.56 -6.54 6.84
CA THR A 533 -0.70 -5.81 6.67
C THR A 533 -1.35 -5.53 8.03
N SER A 534 -2.39 -4.69 8.03
CA SER A 534 -3.15 -4.31 9.23
C SER A 534 -2.26 -3.74 10.34
N ASN A 535 -1.24 -2.98 9.93
CA ASN A 535 -0.48 -2.11 10.80
C ASN A 535 -1.14 -0.73 10.75
N HIS A 536 -1.63 -0.27 11.89
CA HIS A 536 -2.32 1.00 12.02
C HIS A 536 -1.37 2.01 12.65
N PHE A 537 -1.08 3.12 11.99
CA PHE A 537 -0.12 4.11 12.45
C PHE A 537 -0.77 5.46 12.72
N LYS A 538 -0.23 6.19 13.71
CA LYS A 538 -0.38 7.64 13.76
C LYS A 538 0.32 8.25 12.54
N MET A 539 -0.42 8.95 11.69
CA MET A 539 0.06 9.49 10.41
C MET A 539 1.30 10.38 10.58
N SER A 540 1.26 11.26 11.59
CA SER A 540 2.36 12.17 11.90
C SER A 540 3.66 11.45 12.22
N VAL A 541 3.59 10.39 13.05
CA VAL A 541 4.74 9.58 13.44
C VAL A 541 5.28 8.79 12.24
N LEU A 542 4.40 8.18 11.43
CA LEU A 542 4.83 7.45 10.24
C LEU A 542 5.58 8.34 9.25
N LYS A 543 5.07 9.55 8.99
CA LYS A 543 5.74 10.55 8.14
C LYS A 543 7.09 10.98 8.74
N GLN A 544 7.18 11.17 10.07
CA GLN A 544 8.43 11.49 10.77
C GLN A 544 9.49 10.39 10.64
N MET A 545 9.08 9.12 10.65
CA MET A 545 9.99 7.97 10.51
C MET A 545 10.52 7.78 9.07
N GLY A 546 10.06 8.58 8.10
CA GLY A 546 10.37 8.39 6.69
C GLY A 546 9.58 7.25 6.05
N ALA A 547 8.42 6.91 6.62
CA ALA A 547 7.48 5.88 6.13
C ALA A 547 8.16 4.51 5.90
N TRP A 548 7.80 3.79 4.84
CA TRP A 548 8.35 2.46 4.54
C TRP A 548 9.60 2.56 3.64
N ASP A 549 10.58 1.68 3.85
CA ASP A 549 11.81 1.67 3.04
C ASP A 549 11.59 0.96 1.69
N PRO A 550 11.66 1.65 0.53
CA PRO A 550 11.39 1.04 -0.78
C PRO A 550 12.40 -0.04 -1.19
N TYR A 551 13.56 -0.10 -0.53
CA TYR A 551 14.65 -1.03 -0.81
C TYR A 551 14.70 -2.24 0.13
N ASN A 552 13.84 -2.28 1.15
CA ASN A 552 13.71 -3.43 2.04
C ASN A 552 12.52 -4.29 1.59
N VAL A 553 12.73 -5.60 1.42
CA VAL A 553 11.64 -6.51 0.99
C VAL A 553 10.73 -6.97 2.14
N THR A 554 11.05 -6.57 3.37
CA THR A 554 10.21 -6.61 4.59
C THR A 554 10.31 -5.24 5.28
N GLU A 555 9.73 -4.24 4.63
CA GLU A 555 9.69 -2.85 5.08
C GLU A 555 8.96 -2.65 6.41
N ASP A 556 8.00 -3.53 6.70
CA ASP A 556 7.20 -3.63 7.91
C ASP A 556 8.05 -3.97 9.15
N ALA A 557 8.85 -5.04 9.05
CA ALA A 557 9.74 -5.48 10.11
C ALA A 557 10.80 -4.41 10.41
N ASP A 558 11.32 -3.74 9.39
CA ASP A 558 12.25 -2.62 9.53
C ASP A 558 11.60 -1.40 10.21
N LEU A 559 10.40 -1.02 9.78
CA LEU A 559 9.67 0.10 10.38
C LEU A 559 9.40 -0.12 11.87
N GLY A 560 9.08 -1.35 12.27
CA GLY A 560 8.93 -1.73 13.68
C GLY A 560 10.18 -1.47 14.52
N VAL A 561 11.37 -1.76 13.97
CA VAL A 561 12.65 -1.45 14.62
C VAL A 561 12.91 0.06 14.66
N ARG A 562 12.63 0.78 13.56
CA ARG A 562 12.81 2.24 13.50
C ARG A 562 11.92 2.98 14.50
N LEU A 563 10.66 2.57 14.66
CA LEU A 563 9.75 3.13 15.66
C LEU A 563 10.35 2.99 17.07
N TYR A 564 10.80 1.78 17.42
CA TYR A 564 11.36 1.53 18.75
C TYR A 564 12.66 2.31 19.00
N LYS A 565 13.54 2.47 17.99
CA LYS A 565 14.75 3.30 18.10
C LYS A 565 14.46 4.77 18.43
N HIS A 566 13.27 5.26 18.06
CA HIS A 566 12.82 6.63 18.35
C HIS A 566 11.95 6.71 19.61
N GLY A 567 11.88 5.65 20.42
CA GLY A 567 11.13 5.62 21.68
C GLY A 567 9.63 5.37 21.52
N TYR A 568 9.16 5.10 20.30
CA TYR A 568 7.78 4.72 20.03
C TYR A 568 7.54 3.23 20.29
N LYS A 569 6.30 2.89 20.62
CA LYS A 569 5.88 1.52 20.93
C LYS A 569 4.79 1.05 19.98
N THR A 570 4.69 -0.27 19.87
CA THR A 570 3.65 -0.95 19.11
C THR A 570 2.77 -1.76 20.06
N ALA A 571 1.45 -1.63 19.93
CA ALA A 571 0.49 -2.44 20.66
C ALA A 571 -0.16 -3.52 19.79
N ILE A 572 -0.58 -4.63 20.39
CA ILE A 572 -1.31 -5.72 19.73
C ILE A 572 -2.78 -5.67 20.14
N VAL A 573 -3.68 -5.59 19.16
CA VAL A 573 -5.13 -5.54 19.37
C VAL A 573 -5.79 -6.85 18.95
N ASP A 574 -6.82 -7.27 19.68
CA ASP A 574 -7.62 -8.46 19.40
C ASP A 574 -8.71 -8.18 18.34
N SER A 575 -8.23 -7.92 17.13
CA SER A 575 -8.98 -7.89 15.88
C SER A 575 -8.15 -8.64 14.85
N ARG A 576 -8.82 -9.38 13.95
CA ARG A 576 -8.17 -10.18 12.92
C ARG A 576 -8.41 -9.64 11.53
N THR A 577 -7.40 -9.79 10.69
CA THR A 577 -7.52 -9.69 9.24
C THR A 577 -7.28 -11.06 8.65
N TRP A 578 -8.22 -11.51 7.83
CA TRP A 578 -8.15 -12.81 7.17
C TRP A 578 -7.53 -12.68 5.79
N GLU A 579 -6.43 -13.39 5.59
CA GLU A 579 -5.66 -13.46 4.36
C GLU A 579 -5.85 -14.79 3.64
N GLU A 580 -5.35 -14.88 2.40
CA GLU A 580 -5.21 -16.14 1.69
C GLU A 580 -3.83 -16.78 1.94
N ALA A 581 -3.82 -17.98 2.50
CA ALA A 581 -2.61 -18.78 2.63
C ALA A 581 -2.13 -19.27 1.25
N ASN A 582 -0.82 -19.27 1.06
CA ASN A 582 -0.25 -19.83 -0.15
C ASN A 582 -0.44 -21.35 -0.24
N SER A 583 -1.22 -21.80 -1.22
CA SER A 583 -1.54 -23.22 -1.40
C SER A 583 -0.56 -23.96 -2.31
N ARG A 584 0.35 -23.25 -3.00
CA ARG A 584 1.30 -23.86 -3.96
C ARG A 584 2.73 -23.80 -3.43
N PHE A 585 3.41 -24.95 -3.40
CA PHE A 585 4.76 -25.11 -2.86
C PHE A 585 5.77 -24.07 -3.38
N PHE A 586 5.95 -23.95 -4.70
CA PHE A 586 6.95 -23.00 -5.25
C PHE A 586 6.58 -21.54 -5.03
N ASN A 587 5.28 -21.22 -5.00
CA ASN A 587 4.81 -19.86 -4.70
C ASN A 587 5.09 -19.53 -3.22
N TRP A 588 4.90 -20.50 -2.31
CA TRP A 588 5.26 -20.37 -0.90
C TRP A 588 6.77 -20.21 -0.69
N ILE A 589 7.60 -20.97 -1.40
CA ILE A 589 9.07 -20.84 -1.32
C ILE A 589 9.52 -19.42 -1.69
N ARG A 590 8.92 -18.85 -2.75
CA ARG A 590 9.17 -17.45 -3.17
C ARG A 590 8.82 -16.48 -2.04
N GLN A 591 7.59 -16.57 -1.53
CA GLN A 591 7.09 -15.73 -0.43
C GLN A 591 8.02 -15.80 0.80
N ARG A 592 8.31 -17.02 1.27
CA ARG A 592 9.11 -17.23 2.48
C ARG A 592 10.56 -16.78 2.31
N SER A 593 11.15 -17.01 1.12
CA SER A 593 12.50 -16.54 0.84
C SER A 593 12.60 -15.01 0.78
N ARG A 594 11.56 -14.32 0.29
CA ARG A 594 11.46 -12.86 0.35
C ARG A 594 11.48 -12.38 1.80
N TRP A 595 10.65 -12.97 2.66
CA TRP A 595 10.60 -12.61 4.07
C TRP A 595 11.95 -12.81 4.76
N ILE A 596 12.54 -14.00 4.65
CA ILE A 596 13.83 -14.30 5.28
C ILE A 596 14.93 -13.35 4.78
N LYS A 597 14.94 -13.00 3.48
CA LYS A 597 15.87 -12.03 2.92
C LYS A 597 15.68 -10.64 3.53
N GLY A 598 14.45 -10.18 3.70
CA GLY A 598 14.15 -8.89 4.31
C GLY A 598 14.56 -8.83 5.79
N TYR A 599 14.39 -9.92 6.55
CA TYR A 599 14.95 -10.04 7.90
C TYR A 599 16.48 -9.91 7.90
N MET A 600 17.19 -10.53 6.94
CA MET A 600 18.63 -10.35 6.79
C MET A 600 19.00 -8.89 6.44
N GLN A 601 18.26 -8.25 5.53
CA GLN A 601 18.47 -6.82 5.18
C GLN A 601 18.28 -5.94 6.41
N THR A 602 17.18 -6.13 7.14
CA THR A 602 16.84 -5.37 8.35
C THR A 602 17.94 -5.54 9.41
N TRP A 603 18.43 -6.76 9.62
CA TRP A 603 19.54 -6.99 10.53
C TRP A 603 20.80 -6.24 10.10
N LEU A 604 21.18 -6.33 8.82
CA LEU A 604 22.34 -5.65 8.28
C LEU A 604 22.24 -4.12 8.39
N VAL A 605 21.07 -3.53 8.13
CA VAL A 605 20.84 -2.08 8.22
C VAL A 605 21.07 -1.59 9.64
N HIS A 606 20.44 -2.22 10.63
CA HIS A 606 20.52 -1.75 12.02
C HIS A 606 21.84 -2.13 12.70
N MET A 607 22.52 -3.19 12.26
CA MET A 607 23.83 -3.61 12.77
C MET A 607 25.03 -2.92 12.11
N ARG A 608 24.82 -1.85 11.34
CA ARG A 608 25.91 -1.00 10.84
C ARG A 608 26.75 -0.40 11.97
N ASN A 609 26.10 -0.06 13.09
CA ASN A 609 26.73 0.48 14.29
C ASN A 609 26.18 -0.23 15.54
N PRO A 610 26.66 -1.43 15.89
CA PRO A 610 26.04 -2.28 16.91
C PRO A 610 26.06 -1.65 18.31
N LEU A 611 27.14 -0.94 18.67
CA LEU A 611 27.23 -0.24 19.96
C LEU A 611 26.23 0.91 20.07
N ARG A 612 25.99 1.63 18.96
CA ARG A 612 24.99 2.68 18.90
C ARG A 612 23.59 2.09 19.00
N LEU A 613 23.32 1.01 18.27
CA LEU A 613 22.04 0.31 18.33
C LEU A 613 21.75 -0.20 19.75
N ALA A 614 22.73 -0.78 20.45
CA ALA A 614 22.56 -1.24 21.82
C ALA A 614 22.22 -0.11 22.80
N ARG A 615 22.69 1.11 22.56
CA ARG A 615 22.33 2.31 23.34
C ARG A 615 20.92 2.79 23.00
N GLU A 616 20.57 2.82 21.71
CA GLU A 616 19.25 3.27 21.23
C GLU A 616 18.12 2.33 21.67
N LEU A 617 18.35 1.00 21.64
CA LEU A 617 17.34 0.00 22.02
C LEU A 617 17.36 -0.36 23.52
N GLY A 618 18.46 -0.05 24.21
CA GLY A 618 18.82 -0.66 25.50
C GLY A 618 19.17 -2.15 25.36
N LEU A 619 19.76 -2.74 26.41
CA LEU A 619 20.22 -4.14 26.37
C LEU A 619 19.09 -5.14 26.09
N LYS A 620 17.93 -4.95 26.76
CA LYS A 620 16.76 -5.80 26.59
C LYS A 620 16.22 -5.73 25.15
N GLY A 621 16.06 -4.51 24.62
CA GLY A 621 15.62 -4.29 23.24
C GLY A 621 16.62 -4.83 22.22
N PHE A 622 17.92 -4.69 22.47
CA PHE A 622 18.97 -5.25 21.62
C PHE A 622 18.93 -6.78 21.59
N LEU A 623 18.77 -7.44 22.74
CA LEU A 623 18.61 -8.90 22.81
C LEU A 623 17.33 -9.36 22.11
N GLY A 624 16.21 -8.66 22.33
CA GLY A 624 14.96 -8.90 21.62
C GLY A 624 15.11 -8.78 20.11
N PHE A 625 15.85 -7.75 19.64
CA PHE A 625 16.19 -7.57 18.23
C PHE A 625 17.02 -8.74 17.67
N GLN A 626 18.03 -9.26 18.40
CA GLN A 626 18.76 -10.44 17.94
C GLN A 626 17.85 -11.68 17.85
N VAL A 627 16.99 -11.89 18.85
CA VAL A 627 16.09 -13.06 18.87
C VAL A 627 15.04 -12.99 17.77
N MET A 628 14.45 -11.82 17.53
CA MET A 628 13.37 -11.66 16.58
C MET A 628 13.85 -11.47 15.14
N VAL A 629 14.97 -10.76 14.96
CA VAL A 629 15.46 -10.37 13.63
C VAL A 629 16.61 -11.25 13.15
N LEU A 630 17.64 -11.52 13.98
CA LEU A 630 18.80 -12.35 13.58
C LEU A 630 18.47 -13.84 13.58
N ALA A 631 17.79 -14.35 14.60
CA ALA A 631 17.57 -15.78 14.74
C ALA A 631 16.65 -16.34 13.64
N THR A 632 15.69 -15.53 13.16
CA THR A 632 14.74 -15.89 12.10
C THR A 632 15.41 -16.39 10.81
N PRO A 633 16.42 -15.72 10.25
CA PRO A 633 17.20 -16.24 9.12
C PRO A 633 18.28 -17.27 9.51
N VAL A 634 18.94 -17.09 10.66
CA VAL A 634 20.11 -17.92 11.03
C VAL A 634 19.73 -19.35 11.39
N ILE A 635 18.65 -19.56 12.14
CA ILE A 635 18.22 -20.90 12.58
C ILE A 635 17.89 -21.81 11.37
N PRO A 636 17.05 -21.40 10.39
CA PRO A 636 16.79 -22.23 9.22
C PRO A 636 18.02 -22.53 8.36
N LEU A 637 19.04 -21.67 8.35
CA LEU A 637 20.33 -21.93 7.67
C LEU A 637 21.17 -22.98 8.40
N LEU A 638 21.11 -23.04 9.71
CA LEU A 638 21.89 -23.98 10.53
C LEU A 638 21.21 -25.35 10.67
N ASN A 639 19.87 -25.38 10.71
CA ASN A 639 19.08 -26.59 10.93
C ASN A 639 19.49 -27.80 10.04
N PRO A 640 19.67 -27.67 8.71
CA PRO A 640 20.00 -28.83 7.87
C PRO A 640 21.34 -29.47 8.22
N LEU A 641 22.32 -28.70 8.72
CA LEU A 641 23.59 -29.25 9.17
C LEU A 641 23.38 -30.18 10.37
N PHE A 642 22.60 -29.74 11.36
CA PHE A 642 22.33 -30.54 12.55
C PHE A 642 21.42 -31.73 12.26
N TRP A 643 20.40 -31.57 11.42
CA TRP A 643 19.57 -32.72 11.01
C TRP A 643 20.39 -33.75 10.23
N LEU A 644 21.31 -33.31 9.37
CA LEU A 644 22.24 -34.22 8.69
C LEU A 644 23.10 -34.97 9.72
N MET A 645 23.64 -34.29 10.73
CA MET A 645 24.38 -34.96 11.81
C MET A 645 23.51 -35.99 12.56
N VAL A 646 22.26 -35.65 12.89
CA VAL A 646 21.33 -36.59 13.55
C VAL A 646 21.06 -37.80 12.66
N VAL A 647 20.78 -37.61 11.37
CA VAL A 647 20.54 -38.70 10.40
C VAL A 647 21.77 -39.60 10.26
N LEU A 648 22.96 -39.02 10.13
CA LEU A 648 24.21 -39.78 10.01
C LEU A 648 24.55 -40.54 11.29
N TRP A 649 24.26 -39.97 12.46
CA TRP A 649 24.47 -40.63 13.74
C TRP A 649 23.51 -41.80 13.97
N TYR A 650 22.20 -41.58 13.83
CA TYR A 650 21.22 -42.66 14.07
C TYR A 650 21.17 -43.68 12.94
N GLY A 651 21.47 -43.28 11.69
CA GLY A 651 21.48 -44.17 10.54
C GLY A 651 22.76 -45.00 10.41
N TRP A 652 23.93 -44.37 10.55
CA TRP A 652 25.24 -45.01 10.28
C TRP A 652 26.20 -45.01 11.46
N LYS A 653 25.84 -44.42 12.61
CA LYS A 653 26.67 -44.36 13.82
C LYS A 653 28.09 -43.84 13.57
N LEU A 654 28.22 -42.82 12.71
CA LEU A 654 29.54 -42.28 12.38
C LEU A 654 30.24 -41.73 13.63
N GLU A 655 31.37 -42.33 13.99
CA GLU A 655 32.07 -42.12 15.27
C GLU A 655 32.59 -40.69 15.49
N PHE A 656 32.73 -39.92 14.42
CA PHE A 656 33.22 -38.54 14.51
C PHE A 656 32.12 -37.56 15.00
N ILE A 657 30.84 -37.93 14.96
CA ILE A 657 29.72 -37.05 15.34
C ILE A 657 29.69 -36.77 16.85
N PRO A 658 29.79 -37.78 17.75
CA PRO A 658 29.86 -37.52 19.20
C PRO A 658 31.01 -36.59 19.60
N LEU A 659 32.09 -36.53 18.82
CA LEU A 659 33.23 -35.67 19.10
C LEU A 659 32.83 -34.18 19.11
N PHE A 660 31.81 -33.77 18.35
CA PHE A 660 31.31 -32.38 18.33
C PHE A 660 30.56 -31.99 19.59
N PHE A 661 30.11 -32.97 20.40
CA PHE A 661 29.26 -32.74 21.56
C PHE A 661 29.94 -33.23 22.85
N PRO A 662 31.10 -32.70 23.24
CA PRO A 662 31.77 -33.12 24.46
C PRO A 662 31.09 -32.54 25.72
N GLY A 663 31.02 -33.34 26.78
CA GLY A 663 30.62 -32.89 28.12
C GLY A 663 29.27 -32.16 28.13
N TYR A 664 29.26 -30.93 28.65
CA TYR A 664 28.03 -30.12 28.77
C TYR A 664 27.36 -29.77 27.44
N ILE A 665 28.11 -29.74 26.34
CA ILE A 665 27.57 -29.40 25.01
C ILE A 665 26.59 -30.47 24.52
N TYR A 666 26.83 -31.75 24.88
CA TYR A 666 25.87 -32.82 24.63
C TYR A 666 24.51 -32.53 25.26
N TYR A 667 24.48 -32.12 26.52
CA TYR A 667 23.24 -31.85 27.23
C TYR A 667 22.51 -30.62 26.69
N PHE A 668 23.23 -29.58 26.27
CA PHE A 668 22.63 -28.44 25.55
C PHE A 668 21.99 -28.87 24.24
N ALA A 669 22.75 -29.56 23.37
CA ALA A 669 22.24 -30.03 22.09
C ALA A 669 21.07 -31.02 22.23
N ALA A 670 21.12 -31.92 23.23
CA ALA A 670 20.01 -32.83 23.52
C ALA A 670 18.76 -32.08 24.01
N THR A 671 18.94 -31.06 24.86
CA THR A 671 17.84 -30.20 25.31
C THR A 671 17.19 -29.46 24.14
N GLU A 672 17.99 -28.94 23.21
CA GLU A 672 17.46 -28.31 21.99
C GLU A 672 16.72 -29.31 21.10
N LEU A 673 17.32 -30.47 20.86
CA LEU A 673 16.76 -31.50 19.99
C LEU A 673 15.42 -32.02 20.51
N PHE A 674 15.30 -32.29 21.81
CA PHE A 674 14.10 -32.89 22.38
C PHE A 674 13.14 -31.85 22.97
N ILE A 675 13.62 -31.00 23.87
CA ILE A 675 12.77 -30.08 24.62
C ILE A 675 12.41 -28.87 23.77
N ALA A 676 13.37 -28.19 23.13
CA ALA A 676 13.04 -26.98 22.37
C ALA A 676 12.14 -27.29 21.16
N ASN A 677 12.41 -28.38 20.42
CA ASN A 677 11.53 -28.83 19.33
C ASN A 677 10.12 -29.19 19.84
N PHE A 678 10.01 -29.91 20.97
CA PHE A 678 8.72 -30.19 21.59
C PHE A 678 7.97 -28.91 21.93
N LEU A 679 8.62 -27.95 22.58
CA LEU A 679 8.01 -26.68 22.96
C LEU A 679 7.56 -25.86 21.75
N PHE A 680 8.31 -25.90 20.64
CA PHE A 680 7.91 -25.19 19.42
C PHE A 680 6.67 -25.84 18.78
N VAL A 681 6.64 -27.17 18.66
CA VAL A 681 5.45 -27.90 18.18
C VAL A 681 4.25 -27.65 19.10
N PHE A 682 4.46 -27.72 20.41
CA PHE A 682 3.43 -27.42 21.41
C PHE A 682 2.90 -25.99 21.30
N SER A 683 3.77 -25.01 21.05
CA SER A 683 3.37 -23.61 20.88
C SER A 683 2.52 -23.39 19.63
N ASN A 684 2.81 -24.10 18.53
CA ASN A 684 1.95 -24.10 17.34
C ASN A 684 0.56 -24.69 17.64
N ILE A 685 0.51 -25.79 18.40
CA ILE A 685 -0.75 -26.39 18.85
C ILE A 685 -1.54 -25.40 19.72
N ALA A 686 -0.89 -24.78 20.70
CA ALA A 686 -1.51 -23.83 21.62
C ALA A 686 -2.06 -22.60 20.89
N GLY A 687 -1.31 -22.04 19.94
CA GLY A 687 -1.75 -20.88 19.15
C GLY A 687 -3.02 -21.19 18.36
N VAL A 688 -3.03 -22.28 17.59
CA VAL A 688 -4.20 -22.70 16.79
C VAL A 688 -5.40 -23.01 17.68
N TYR A 689 -5.17 -23.71 18.79
CA TYR A 689 -6.22 -24.02 19.75
C TYR A 689 -6.88 -22.74 20.27
N TRP A 690 -6.07 -21.71 20.56
CA TRP A 690 -6.59 -20.42 21.03
C TRP A 690 -7.42 -19.71 19.97
N VAL A 691 -6.96 -19.66 18.72
CA VAL A 691 -7.73 -19.08 17.60
C VAL A 691 -9.09 -19.78 17.49
N ILE A 692 -9.11 -21.12 17.42
CA ILE A 692 -10.36 -21.88 17.29
C ILE A 692 -11.30 -21.62 18.49
N ALA A 693 -10.75 -21.57 19.71
CA ALA A 693 -11.53 -21.27 20.89
C ALA A 693 -12.13 -19.86 20.86
N ASP A 694 -11.43 -18.87 20.30
CA ASP A 694 -11.93 -17.51 20.15
C ASP A 694 -13.02 -17.42 19.06
N LEU A 695 -12.80 -18.07 17.91
CA LEU A 695 -13.80 -18.14 16.83
C LEU A 695 -15.11 -18.76 17.31
N LYS A 696 -15.04 -19.86 18.08
CA LYS A 696 -16.23 -20.50 18.65
C LYS A 696 -17.01 -19.58 19.59
N LYS A 697 -16.34 -18.74 20.38
CA LYS A 697 -17.01 -17.72 21.22
C LYS A 697 -17.73 -16.67 20.40
N LYS A 698 -17.20 -16.34 19.22
CA LYS A 698 -17.79 -15.41 18.24
C LYS A 698 -18.80 -16.10 17.31
N ASN A 699 -19.18 -17.35 17.59
CA ASN A 699 -20.07 -18.18 16.77
C ASN A 699 -19.60 -18.35 15.30
N GLN A 700 -18.28 -18.31 15.08
CA GLN A 700 -17.64 -18.54 13.79
C GLN A 700 -17.03 -19.96 13.78
N HIS A 701 -17.39 -20.79 12.80
CA HIS A 701 -17.04 -22.22 12.81
C HIS A 701 -16.20 -22.69 11.61
N PHE A 702 -15.52 -21.79 10.90
CA PHE A 702 -14.74 -22.14 9.71
C PHE A 702 -13.36 -22.76 9.97
N MET A 703 -12.93 -22.89 11.24
CA MET A 703 -11.73 -23.64 11.64
C MET A 703 -12.08 -24.74 12.65
N ASN A 704 -11.48 -25.93 12.49
CA ASN A 704 -11.73 -27.08 13.35
C ASN A 704 -10.46 -27.54 14.11
N TYR A 705 -10.65 -28.13 15.30
CA TYR A 705 -9.60 -28.73 16.12
C TYR A 705 -8.86 -29.88 15.42
N SER A 706 -9.39 -30.42 14.32
CA SER A 706 -8.69 -31.34 13.44
C SER A 706 -7.35 -30.78 12.93
N LEU A 707 -7.20 -29.44 12.86
CA LEU A 707 -5.96 -28.75 12.49
C LEU A 707 -4.80 -29.05 13.44
N VAL A 708 -5.07 -29.35 14.72
CA VAL A 708 -4.04 -29.53 15.76
C VAL A 708 -3.08 -30.68 15.44
N LYS A 709 -3.60 -31.81 14.92
CA LYS A 709 -2.78 -33.00 14.65
C LYS A 709 -1.68 -32.78 13.60
N TYR A 710 -1.87 -31.81 12.70
CA TYR A 710 -0.89 -31.51 11.66
C TYR A 710 0.37 -30.81 12.19
N ALA A 711 0.33 -30.31 13.44
CA ALA A 711 1.50 -29.70 14.09
C ALA A 711 2.60 -30.74 14.36
N LEU A 712 2.24 -32.02 14.48
CA LEU A 712 3.21 -33.11 14.63
C LEU A 712 4.07 -33.27 13.37
N LEU A 713 3.60 -32.77 12.22
CA LEU A 713 4.31 -32.83 10.94
C LEU A 713 5.06 -31.54 10.61
N THR A 714 5.06 -30.53 11.50
CA THR A 714 5.78 -29.26 11.27
C THR A 714 7.29 -29.42 11.05
N PRO A 715 8.01 -30.47 11.54
CA PRO A 715 9.40 -30.67 11.16
C PRO A 715 9.62 -30.79 9.63
N LEU A 716 8.66 -31.34 8.87
CA LEU A 716 8.73 -31.37 7.41
C LEU A 716 8.61 -29.95 6.81
N TYR A 717 7.78 -29.11 7.42
CA TYR A 717 7.63 -27.71 7.05
C TYR A 717 8.91 -26.89 7.31
N TRP A 718 9.66 -27.20 8.37
CA TRP A 718 10.94 -26.54 8.65
C TRP A 718 12.01 -26.81 7.58
N VAL A 719 12.00 -28.00 6.95
CA VAL A 719 12.87 -28.27 5.78
C VAL A 719 12.58 -27.28 4.66
N MET A 720 11.31 -26.99 4.41
CA MET A 720 10.92 -25.99 3.41
C MET A 720 11.42 -24.59 3.79
N MET A 721 11.34 -24.22 5.08
CA MET A 721 11.91 -22.95 5.58
C MET A 721 13.43 -22.88 5.34
N SER A 722 14.16 -23.97 5.57
CA SER A 722 15.60 -24.02 5.29
C SER A 722 15.89 -23.81 3.81
N ILE A 723 15.16 -24.47 2.90
CA ILE A 723 15.32 -24.26 1.45
C ILE A 723 15.11 -22.78 1.10
N SER A 724 14.05 -22.16 1.63
CA SER A 724 13.80 -20.73 1.45
C SER A 724 14.91 -19.86 2.02
N ALA A 725 15.54 -20.24 3.14
CA ALA A 725 16.61 -19.48 3.77
C ALA A 725 17.91 -19.50 2.95
N TYR A 726 18.32 -20.65 2.41
CA TYR A 726 19.46 -20.73 1.50
C TYR A 726 19.23 -19.92 0.22
N LYS A 727 18.02 -20.01 -0.35
CA LYS A 727 17.62 -19.19 -1.49
C LYS A 727 17.68 -17.70 -1.15
N ALA A 728 17.19 -17.30 0.02
CA ALA A 728 17.23 -15.92 0.51
C ALA A 728 18.66 -15.41 0.66
N ALA A 729 19.57 -16.19 1.27
CA ALA A 729 20.98 -15.84 1.43
C ALA A 729 21.68 -15.64 0.08
N TRP A 730 21.43 -16.52 -0.90
CA TRP A 730 21.93 -16.37 -2.26
C TRP A 730 21.40 -15.09 -2.93
N GLN A 731 20.11 -14.80 -2.76
CA GLN A 731 19.48 -13.62 -3.34
C GLN A 731 19.90 -12.31 -2.66
N LEU A 732 20.21 -12.32 -1.37
CA LEU A 732 20.74 -11.15 -0.67
C LEU A 732 22.03 -10.63 -1.34
N ILE A 733 22.87 -11.55 -1.83
CA ILE A 733 24.14 -11.22 -2.49
C ILE A 733 23.92 -10.89 -3.97
N THR A 734 23.11 -11.68 -4.68
CA THR A 734 22.98 -11.55 -6.14
C THR A 734 21.92 -10.56 -6.61
N LYS A 735 20.84 -10.39 -5.83
CA LYS A 735 19.65 -9.61 -6.17
C LYS A 735 18.97 -9.04 -4.90
N PRO A 736 19.64 -8.15 -4.14
CA PRO A 736 19.17 -7.70 -2.82
C PRO A 736 17.77 -7.08 -2.87
N PHE A 737 17.51 -6.20 -3.84
CA PHE A 737 16.25 -5.45 -3.97
C PHE A 737 15.18 -6.16 -4.79
N TYR A 738 15.44 -7.38 -5.25
CA TYR A 738 14.49 -8.10 -6.11
C TYR A 738 13.25 -8.52 -5.31
N TRP A 739 12.09 -8.02 -5.73
CA TRP A 739 10.80 -8.39 -5.16
C TRP A 739 10.24 -9.61 -5.89
N GLU A 740 10.20 -10.76 -5.20
CA GLU A 740 9.56 -11.96 -5.73
C GLU A 740 8.05 -11.89 -5.53
N LYS A 741 7.35 -11.45 -6.58
CA LYS A 741 5.89 -11.40 -6.57
C LYS A 741 5.30 -12.80 -6.44
N THR A 742 4.30 -12.91 -5.56
CA THR A 742 3.47 -14.09 -5.37
C THR A 742 2.18 -13.98 -6.17
N ILE A 743 1.62 -15.13 -6.54
CA ILE A 743 0.29 -15.20 -7.13
C ILE A 743 -0.73 -15.36 -6.01
N HIS A 744 -1.75 -14.50 -6.01
CA HIS A 744 -2.92 -14.50 -5.11
C HIS A 744 -4.16 -15.01 -5.88
N GLY A 745 -5.26 -15.34 -5.18
CA GLY A 745 -6.46 -15.92 -5.78
C GLY A 745 -6.28 -17.38 -6.19
N LEU A 746 -5.57 -18.17 -5.37
CA LEU A 746 -5.38 -19.61 -5.55
C LEU A 746 -6.48 -20.45 -4.90
N ASP A 747 -7.30 -19.83 -4.06
CA ASP A 747 -8.55 -20.37 -3.57
C ASP A 747 -9.67 -20.13 -4.58
N ASN A 748 -10.33 -21.21 -5.03
CA ASN A 748 -11.38 -21.16 -6.04
C ASN A 748 -12.78 -21.01 -5.40
N THR A 749 -12.88 -20.72 -4.10
CA THR A 749 -14.18 -20.59 -3.43
C THR A 749 -14.85 -19.28 -3.84
N PRO A 750 -16.10 -19.33 -4.35
CA PRO A 750 -16.83 -18.11 -4.70
C PRO A 750 -17.16 -17.28 -3.44
N PRO A 751 -17.38 -15.97 -3.58
CA PRO A 751 -17.67 -15.09 -2.44
C PRO A 751 -18.88 -15.59 -1.64
N PRO A 752 -18.86 -15.48 -0.30
CA PRO A 752 -20.06 -15.68 0.49
C PRO A 752 -21.12 -14.65 0.03
N GLY A 753 -22.25 -15.14 -0.48
CA GLY A 753 -23.36 -14.32 -1.00
C GLY A 753 -23.60 -14.40 -2.51
N ALA A 754 -22.72 -15.00 -3.31
CA ALA A 754 -22.94 -15.18 -4.76
C ALA A 754 -23.86 -16.36 -5.11
N GLY A 755 -24.17 -17.23 -4.14
CA GLY A 755 -24.95 -18.46 -4.36
C GLY A 755 -26.47 -18.27 -4.48
N THR A 756 -27.03 -17.12 -4.09
CA THR A 756 -28.50 -16.94 -4.00
C THR A 756 -29.15 -16.28 -5.21
N ALA A 757 -28.38 -15.78 -6.18
CA ALA A 757 -28.94 -15.15 -7.39
C ALA A 757 -29.10 -16.14 -8.57
N ALA A 758 -28.37 -17.26 -8.57
CA ALA A 758 -28.40 -18.23 -9.68
C ALA A 758 -29.50 -19.31 -9.54
N GLU A 759 -30.07 -19.50 -8.35
CA GLU A 759 -31.15 -20.48 -8.12
C GLU A 759 -32.57 -19.89 -8.25
N ALA A 760 -32.70 -18.57 -8.45
CA ALA A 760 -34.00 -17.90 -8.62
C ALA A 760 -34.52 -17.86 -10.07
N ASN A 761 -33.74 -18.34 -11.06
CA ASN A 761 -34.12 -18.39 -12.48
C ASN A 761 -34.23 -19.83 -13.04
N GLY A 762 -34.58 -20.79 -12.17
CA GLY A 762 -35.01 -22.12 -12.62
C GLY A 762 -36.43 -22.09 -13.15
N SER A 763 -36.58 -22.07 -14.47
CA SER A 763 -37.85 -22.27 -15.17
C SER A 763 -38.49 -23.62 -14.79
N PRO A 764 -39.82 -23.69 -14.61
CA PRO A 764 -40.50 -24.93 -14.24
C PRO A 764 -40.55 -25.87 -15.45
N SER A 765 -39.77 -26.94 -15.42
CA SER A 765 -39.88 -28.03 -16.39
C SER A 765 -41.16 -28.82 -16.11
N GLY A 766 -42.19 -28.56 -16.91
CA GLY A 766 -43.39 -29.37 -17.01
C GLY A 766 -43.21 -30.54 -17.98
N THR A 767 -43.53 -31.73 -17.45
CA THR A 767 -44.32 -32.82 -18.07
C THR A 767 -43.82 -33.65 -19.26
N SER A 768 -43.70 -34.96 -18.98
CA SER A 768 -44.24 -36.12 -19.73
C SER A 768 -43.82 -36.37 -21.18
N MET A 769 -43.00 -37.39 -21.41
CA MET A 769 -43.35 -38.79 -21.75
C MET A 769 -42.06 -39.60 -21.92
#